data_AF-A0A661CRJ9-F1
#
_entry.id   AF-A0A661CRJ9-F1
#
_cell.length_a   1.000
_cell.length_b   1.000
_cell.length_c   1.000
_cell.angle_alpha   90.00
_cell.angle_beta   90.00
_cell.angle_gamma   90.00
#
_symmetry.space_group_name_H-M   'P 1'
#
loop_
_entity.id
_entity.type
_entity.pdbx_description
1 polymer ?
#
loop_
_entity_poly.entity_id
_entity_poly.type
_entity_poly.pdbx_seq_one_letter_code
_entity_poly.pdbx_strand_id
1 'polypeptide(L)'
;MKKRISAAEAFNVQSDDSNQTEVMANLDELSLDFDDDDFEEDALGIENQANKPSTPKAKKLPTPSLSSSQMPQQQSNQLSLDNGIDRKANASHSRARNIPPAAPTPSPSNQMPQSSLVTSEELQLEKEPIKVRETGFWRWKRVIVPPNAYVIHTRLGRDAPVTVGLGKSFRYNPNTDAYLVVPAAMQTIGIVARCITKEKQGLNILAYLQWQISDFSIAYKRLDVSDSRDPLGIVNAQLSEQAEAAIKDKIATMSVEEVLTDKAPVIEELTKRLEAVTAERSHEAVAAAEEGLGIKIVTVQIREAFVSSQKLWQDLQAPFRYQQEQAARISRLTMQNELHKKELESHRFKETREAETNTAIEQVKQSKQTEGFKLKLAEEAIRFNKEQETLQQKIQREEKTTLAQQASKSRLQTQAQETAQQNIQQEEETALARQISEQRVQAQQARLDHETQLVTLQQELANELEQTKLENEARNNKESLQTEQALHAFAEESRFNEAKMLVEKQRMEQEAILKKQAAGLKLLIQEQDNLIEAKALEARLARQRKEQLAQLELEEAKNRVNLARQEKEIELQGKTQEVHNLVNESDLLRRLIDNSADIAAQMPDIQELKVLQTGSGDFDAFSAFLAKILAVAENLGVPLKLTNATHAAASPPKKKSDANELSTAD
;
A
#
# COMPACT_ATOMS: atom_id res chain seq x y z
N MET A 1 22.25 -38.36 -39.89
CA MET A 1 22.19 -39.76 -39.41
C MET A 1 21.17 -39.75 -38.25
N LYS A 2 20.04 -40.45 -38.28
CA LYS A 2 19.83 -41.92 -38.22
C LYS A 2 20.55 -42.61 -37.04
N LYS A 3 19.85 -42.79 -35.92
CA LYS A 3 19.63 -44.10 -35.26
C LYS A 3 18.43 -44.04 -34.28
N ARG A 4 17.77 -45.18 -34.08
CA ARG A 4 16.71 -45.45 -33.08
C ARG A 4 17.18 -46.61 -32.22
N ILE A 5 16.99 -46.53 -30.90
CA ILE A 5 16.95 -47.62 -29.90
C ILE A 5 16.04 -47.08 -28.77
N SER A 6 14.92 -47.66 -28.30
CA SER A 6 14.24 -48.97 -28.37
C SER A 6 14.51 -49.90 -27.16
N ALA A 7 13.44 -50.53 -26.64
CA ALA A 7 13.35 -51.23 -25.34
C ALA A 7 13.53 -50.29 -24.12
N ALA A 8 12.72 -50.29 -23.06
CA ALA A 8 11.65 -51.16 -22.55
C ALA A 8 12.10 -52.51 -21.97
N GLU A 9 12.19 -52.57 -20.65
CA GLU A 9 12.30 -53.79 -19.85
C GLU A 9 11.56 -53.56 -18.52
N ALA A 10 10.97 -54.61 -17.96
CA ALA A 10 10.17 -54.52 -16.73
C ALA A 10 10.78 -55.42 -15.65
N PHE A 11 10.77 -54.95 -14.39
CA PHE A 11 11.06 -55.81 -13.24
C PHE A 11 10.08 -55.56 -12.09
N ASN A 12 10.04 -56.50 -11.16
CA ASN A 12 8.92 -56.77 -10.26
C ASN A 12 9.46 -57.18 -8.86
N VAL A 13 8.52 -57.41 -7.92
CA VAL A 13 8.68 -58.09 -6.61
C VAL A 13 9.36 -57.29 -5.48
N GLN A 14 9.04 -57.70 -4.24
CA GLN A 14 9.49 -57.20 -2.92
C GLN A 14 9.06 -55.74 -2.59
N SER A 15 8.12 -55.44 -1.69
CA SER A 15 7.62 -56.09 -0.45
C SER A 15 8.59 -56.07 0.74
N ASP A 16 8.38 -55.14 1.67
CA ASP A 16 8.87 -55.19 3.05
C ASP A 16 7.77 -54.69 4.00
N ASP A 17 7.17 -55.61 4.75
CA ASP A 17 6.34 -55.31 5.92
C ASP A 17 7.24 -55.26 7.15
N SER A 18 7.44 -54.09 7.77
CA SER A 18 7.87 -53.98 9.18
C SER A 18 7.82 -52.56 9.73
N ASN A 19 6.74 -52.24 10.47
CA ASN A 19 6.84 -51.95 11.91
C ASN A 19 5.46 -51.62 12.51
N GLN A 20 4.96 -52.54 13.33
CA GLN A 20 3.96 -52.23 14.36
C GLN A 20 4.68 -52.15 15.72
N THR A 21 4.73 -50.96 16.32
CA THR A 21 4.71 -50.79 17.80
C THR A 21 4.48 -49.33 18.16
N GLU A 22 3.67 -49.11 19.20
CA GLU A 22 3.51 -47.85 19.96
C GLU A 22 2.94 -46.64 19.17
N VAL A 23 2.07 -45.78 19.71
CA VAL A 23 1.60 -45.59 21.10
C VAL A 23 0.07 -45.62 21.16
N MET A 24 -0.50 -46.26 22.18
CA MET A 24 -1.90 -46.05 22.61
C MET A 24 -1.92 -45.49 24.04
N ALA A 25 -1.94 -44.17 24.16
CA ALA A 25 -2.29 -43.43 25.39
C ALA A 25 -2.48 -41.94 25.05
N ASN A 26 -3.66 -41.40 25.37
CA ASN A 26 -4.04 -39.99 25.57
C ASN A 26 -5.47 -39.77 25.06
N LEU A 27 -6.45 -39.99 25.94
CA LEU A 27 -7.86 -39.73 25.67
C LEU A 27 -8.57 -39.39 26.99
N ASP A 28 -8.08 -38.31 27.63
CA ASP A 28 -8.63 -37.71 28.84
C ASP A 28 -8.49 -36.17 28.75
N GLU A 29 -9.30 -35.47 29.55
CA GLU A 29 -9.26 -34.02 29.82
C GLU A 29 -9.22 -33.06 28.61
N LEU A 30 -10.43 -32.73 28.13
CA LEU A 30 -10.73 -31.40 27.59
C LEU A 30 -12.07 -30.93 28.16
N SER A 31 -12.05 -30.48 29.42
CA SER A 31 -13.15 -29.76 30.05
C SER A 31 -13.36 -28.44 29.31
N LEU A 32 -14.59 -28.18 28.86
CA LEU A 32 -15.01 -26.82 28.58
C LEU A 32 -15.42 -26.19 29.90
N ASP A 33 -14.54 -25.39 30.47
CA ASP A 33 -14.94 -24.39 31.43
C ASP A 33 -15.83 -23.36 30.70
N PHE A 34 -17.02 -23.13 31.25
CA PHE A 34 -17.98 -22.13 30.78
C PHE A 34 -17.92 -21.00 31.80
N ASP A 35 -17.29 -19.87 31.45
CA ASP A 35 -17.22 -18.72 32.32
C ASP A 35 -18.61 -18.05 32.43
N ASP A 36 -19.20 -18.09 33.63
CA ASP A 36 -20.44 -17.39 33.99
C ASP A 36 -20.16 -15.89 34.23
N ASP A 37 -19.99 -15.11 33.16
CA ASP A 37 -19.82 -13.64 33.24
C ASP A 37 -21.16 -12.90 33.42
N ASP A 38 -21.37 -12.42 34.65
CA ASP A 38 -22.14 -11.24 35.08
C ASP A 38 -23.43 -10.83 34.32
N PHE A 39 -24.58 -11.16 34.93
CA PHE A 39 -25.87 -10.54 34.65
C PHE A 39 -26.33 -9.72 35.87
N GLU A 40 -25.86 -8.47 36.01
CA GLU A 40 -26.24 -7.61 37.15
C GLU A 40 -27.75 -7.26 37.15
N GLU A 41 -28.43 -7.53 38.27
CA GLU A 41 -29.81 -7.11 38.53
C GLU A 41 -29.89 -5.66 39.02
N ASP A 42 -30.19 -4.70 38.14
CA ASP A 42 -30.41 -3.31 38.54
C ASP A 42 -31.87 -3.09 38.99
N ALA A 43 -32.12 -3.17 40.30
CA ALA A 43 -33.45 -3.31 40.88
C ALA A 43 -33.97 -2.06 41.64
N LEU A 44 -35.13 -1.57 41.19
CA LEU A 44 -36.14 -0.78 41.94
C LEU A 44 -35.74 0.60 42.50
N GLY A 45 -36.28 1.66 41.87
CA GLY A 45 -36.33 3.03 42.39
C GLY A 45 -37.73 3.64 42.33
N ILE A 46 -38.71 3.07 43.03
CA ILE A 46 -40.09 3.64 43.11
C ILE A 46 -40.22 4.48 44.38
N GLU A 47 -40.40 5.80 44.24
CA GLU A 47 -40.97 6.63 45.31
C GLU A 47 -42.03 7.60 44.75
N ASN A 48 -43.04 7.89 45.58
CA ASN A 48 -44.23 8.62 45.20
C ASN A 48 -44.10 10.13 45.47
N GLN A 49 -44.66 10.95 44.57
CA GLN A 49 -45.48 12.07 45.04
C GLN A 49 -46.51 12.49 43.99
N ALA A 50 -47.70 12.85 44.46
CA ALA A 50 -48.84 13.22 43.62
C ALA A 50 -49.38 14.59 44.03
N ASN A 51 -49.78 15.40 43.05
CA ASN A 51 -50.94 16.27 43.27
C ASN A 51 -51.68 16.67 41.98
N LYS A 52 -52.94 17.06 42.18
CA LYS A 52 -53.94 17.42 41.14
C LYS A 52 -54.05 18.97 41.01
N PRO A 53 -55.08 19.56 40.36
CA PRO A 53 -55.30 19.59 38.91
C PRO A 53 -55.69 21.01 38.38
N SER A 54 -55.75 21.21 37.04
CA SER A 54 -56.61 22.26 36.47
C SER A 54 -56.96 22.05 35.00
N THR A 55 -58.23 22.23 34.63
CA THR A 55 -58.73 22.29 33.24
C THR A 55 -59.59 23.59 33.05
N PRO A 56 -60.34 23.85 31.96
CA PRO A 56 -59.90 24.89 31.02
C PRO A 56 -60.92 26.01 30.73
N LYS A 57 -60.44 27.15 30.16
CA LYS A 57 -61.18 28.22 29.43
C LYS A 57 -60.18 29.32 29.00
N ALA A 58 -60.42 30.21 28.01
CA ALA A 58 -61.28 30.19 26.81
C ALA A 58 -61.03 31.48 25.95
N LYS A 59 -61.55 31.48 24.70
CA LYS A 59 -61.78 32.65 23.79
C LYS A 59 -60.56 33.36 23.15
N LYS A 60 -60.68 34.13 22.05
CA LYS A 60 -61.59 34.09 20.85
C LYS A 60 -61.22 35.21 19.82
N LEU A 61 -60.63 34.85 18.65
CA LEU A 61 -60.62 35.62 17.36
C LEU A 61 -59.95 37.03 17.37
N PRO A 62 -59.79 37.77 16.24
CA PRO A 62 -60.36 37.57 14.87
C PRO A 62 -59.40 37.49 13.67
N THR A 63 -60.03 37.21 12.52
CA THR A 63 -59.59 37.24 11.10
C THR A 63 -59.71 38.69 10.53
N PRO A 64 -59.61 39.04 9.19
CA PRO A 64 -59.61 38.19 7.97
C PRO A 64 -58.80 38.65 6.71
N SER A 65 -58.99 37.90 5.60
CA SER A 65 -59.01 38.35 4.17
C SER A 65 -57.67 38.71 3.46
N LEU A 66 -57.51 38.62 2.12
CA LEU A 66 -58.38 38.27 0.96
C LEU A 66 -57.52 37.87 -0.29
N SER A 67 -58.07 37.11 -1.27
CA SER A 67 -57.88 37.17 -2.75
C SER A 67 -56.48 37.48 -3.37
N SER A 68 -55.91 36.81 -4.40
CA SER A 68 -56.30 35.77 -5.40
C SER A 68 -55.00 35.33 -6.18
N SER A 69 -54.91 34.68 -7.36
CA SER A 69 -55.85 34.19 -8.40
C SER A 69 -55.24 33.07 -9.30
N GLN A 70 -56.09 32.45 -10.15
CA GLN A 70 -55.87 31.87 -11.49
C GLN A 70 -54.55 31.15 -11.90
N MET A 71 -54.70 29.83 -12.10
CA MET A 71 -54.24 29.07 -13.29
C MET A 71 -55.28 29.21 -14.46
N PRO A 72 -55.17 28.56 -15.66
CA PRO A 72 -54.11 27.71 -16.25
C PRO A 72 -53.69 28.10 -17.70
N GLN A 73 -52.78 27.33 -18.35
CA GLN A 73 -52.90 26.74 -19.72
C GLN A 73 -51.66 25.86 -20.04
N GLN A 74 -51.80 24.58 -20.46
CA GLN A 74 -51.88 24.03 -21.85
C GLN A 74 -50.53 24.06 -22.63
N GLN A 75 -50.12 23.06 -23.45
CA GLN A 75 -50.69 21.75 -23.82
C GLN A 75 -49.67 20.84 -24.56
N SER A 76 -49.91 19.51 -24.61
CA SER A 76 -49.50 18.57 -25.70
C SER A 76 -47.98 18.29 -25.91
N ASN A 77 -47.49 17.23 -26.59
CA ASN A 77 -48.06 15.97 -27.10
C ASN A 77 -46.90 14.92 -27.24
N GLN A 78 -47.04 13.67 -26.77
CA GLN A 78 -47.44 12.43 -27.50
C GLN A 78 -46.38 11.70 -28.36
N LEU A 79 -46.28 10.37 -28.12
CA LEU A 79 -45.83 9.27 -29.00
C LEU A 79 -44.34 9.25 -29.45
N SER A 80 -43.73 8.11 -29.82
CA SER A 80 -44.21 6.70 -29.86
C SER A 80 -43.08 5.68 -29.62
N LEU A 81 -43.45 4.48 -29.15
CA LEU A 81 -42.71 3.22 -29.33
C LEU A 81 -43.27 2.50 -30.56
N ASP A 82 -42.44 1.82 -31.34
CA ASP A 82 -42.86 0.63 -32.11
C ASP A 82 -41.67 -0.30 -32.43
N ASN A 83 -41.95 -1.55 -32.77
CA ASN A 83 -40.98 -2.57 -33.18
C ASN A 83 -40.92 -2.73 -34.72
N GLY A 84 -39.82 -3.26 -35.24
CA GLY A 84 -39.71 -3.62 -36.67
C GLY A 84 -38.60 -4.63 -36.95
N ILE A 85 -38.95 -5.77 -37.55
CA ILE A 85 -38.03 -6.86 -37.90
C ILE A 85 -38.03 -7.07 -39.43
N ASP A 86 -36.85 -7.45 -39.94
CA ASP A 86 -36.58 -8.23 -41.16
C ASP A 86 -36.17 -7.55 -42.50
N ARG A 87 -35.27 -8.27 -43.19
CA ARG A 87 -34.99 -8.35 -44.65
C ARG A 87 -34.27 -7.24 -45.46
N LYS A 88 -32.97 -7.51 -45.66
CA LYS A 88 -32.26 -7.79 -46.95
C LYS A 88 -32.08 -6.69 -48.03
N ALA A 89 -30.80 -6.53 -48.41
CA ALA A 89 -30.25 -6.07 -49.71
C ALA A 89 -30.51 -4.58 -50.10
N ASN A 90 -29.55 -3.83 -50.65
CA ASN A 90 -28.58 -4.27 -51.66
C ASN A 90 -27.24 -3.47 -51.65
N ALA A 91 -26.30 -3.93 -52.48
CA ALA A 91 -24.90 -3.49 -52.61
C ALA A 91 -24.59 -1.98 -52.75
N SER A 92 -23.47 -1.51 -52.14
CA SER A 92 -22.17 -1.35 -52.84
C SER A 92 -21.23 -0.28 -52.22
N HIS A 93 -19.97 -0.25 -52.69
CA HIS A 93 -18.97 0.83 -52.58
C HIS A 93 -18.61 1.43 -51.19
N SER A 94 -17.58 0.88 -50.55
CA SER A 94 -16.24 1.52 -50.55
C SER A 94 -15.18 0.63 -49.89
N ARG A 95 -13.91 0.77 -50.31
CA ARG A 95 -12.80 -0.13 -49.94
C ARG A 95 -11.67 0.64 -49.24
N ALA A 96 -11.92 1.07 -48.00
CA ALA A 96 -10.87 1.64 -47.15
C ALA A 96 -9.97 0.52 -46.60
N ARG A 97 -8.65 0.76 -46.55
CA ARG A 97 -7.68 -0.17 -45.91
C ARG A 97 -7.59 0.17 -44.43
N ASN A 98 -8.00 -0.73 -43.54
CA ASN A 98 -7.61 -0.65 -42.14
C ASN A 98 -6.11 -0.94 -42.03
N ILE A 99 -5.34 0.11 -41.70
CA ILE A 99 -3.97 -0.01 -41.19
C ILE A 99 -4.09 -0.01 -39.66
N PRO A 100 -3.54 -1.00 -38.93
CA PRO A 100 -3.56 -0.98 -37.48
C PRO A 100 -2.71 0.18 -36.96
N PRO A 101 -3.15 0.92 -35.92
CA PRO A 101 -2.34 1.98 -35.33
C PRO A 101 -1.07 1.41 -34.71
N ALA A 102 0.06 2.06 -34.93
CA ALA A 102 1.34 1.66 -34.35
C ALA A 102 1.31 1.83 -32.81
N ALA A 103 1.97 0.92 -32.10
CA ALA A 103 2.15 1.05 -30.65
C ALA A 103 3.02 2.27 -30.32
N PRO A 104 2.71 3.03 -29.24
CA PRO A 104 3.52 4.16 -28.83
C PRO A 104 4.90 3.67 -28.34
N THR A 105 5.97 4.22 -28.91
CA THR A 105 7.34 3.98 -28.44
C THR A 105 7.55 4.68 -27.08
N PRO A 106 8.21 4.01 -26.10
CA PRO A 106 8.50 4.63 -24.81
C PRO A 106 9.53 5.76 -24.99
N SER A 107 9.16 6.98 -24.57
CA SER A 107 10.04 8.15 -24.65
C SER A 107 11.11 8.10 -23.55
N PRO A 108 12.42 8.12 -23.87
CA PRO A 108 13.49 8.02 -22.89
C PRO A 108 13.81 9.39 -22.25
N SER A 109 12.84 9.99 -21.55
CA SER A 109 13.01 11.30 -20.91
C SER A 109 12.33 11.38 -19.53
N ASN A 110 12.84 10.60 -18.57
CA ASN A 110 12.54 10.79 -17.15
C ASN A 110 13.81 10.70 -16.27
N GLN A 111 14.89 11.33 -16.75
CA GLN A 111 15.98 11.72 -15.86
C GLN A 111 15.46 12.84 -14.95
N MET A 112 15.37 12.58 -13.64
CA MET A 112 15.06 13.63 -12.68
C MET A 112 16.19 14.69 -12.66
N PRO A 113 15.87 15.99 -12.49
CA PRO A 113 16.86 17.07 -12.54
C PRO A 113 17.77 17.07 -11.31
N GLN A 114 18.80 16.22 -11.32
CA GLN A 114 19.84 16.17 -10.27
C GLN A 114 20.83 17.35 -10.34
N SER A 115 20.73 18.20 -11.36
CA SER A 115 21.67 19.28 -11.68
C SER A 115 21.34 20.64 -11.03
N SER A 116 20.30 20.75 -10.20
CA SER A 116 19.92 22.00 -9.50
C SER A 116 20.00 21.92 -7.97
N LEU A 117 20.78 20.98 -7.43
CA LEU A 117 21.24 21.03 -6.04
C LEU A 117 22.37 22.07 -5.92
N VAL A 118 21.97 23.34 -5.83
CA VAL A 118 22.83 24.49 -5.48
C VAL A 118 23.69 24.11 -4.28
N THR A 119 25.01 24.13 -4.43
CA THR A 119 25.92 23.67 -3.37
C THR A 119 25.99 24.67 -2.23
N SER A 120 26.38 24.19 -1.04
CA SER A 120 26.55 25.01 0.14
C SER A 120 27.50 26.20 -0.07
N GLU A 121 28.50 26.01 -0.92
CA GLU A 121 29.47 27.03 -1.32
C GLU A 121 28.82 28.16 -2.12
N GLU A 122 27.93 27.84 -3.07
CA GLU A 122 27.24 28.82 -3.92
C GLU A 122 26.32 29.74 -3.10
N LEU A 123 25.59 29.16 -2.13
CA LEU A 123 24.80 29.92 -1.14
C LEU A 123 25.64 30.70 -0.11
N GLN A 124 26.94 30.44 -0.01
CA GLN A 124 27.86 31.18 0.86
C GLN A 124 28.59 32.29 0.09
N LEU A 125 28.88 32.09 -1.20
CA LEU A 125 29.56 33.05 -2.09
C LEU A 125 28.75 34.34 -2.35
N GLU A 126 27.41 34.32 -2.25
CA GLU A 126 26.57 35.52 -2.40
C GLU A 126 26.64 36.49 -1.20
N LYS A 127 27.33 36.13 -0.11
CA LYS A 127 27.26 36.86 1.16
C LYS A 127 28.15 38.11 1.16
N GLU A 128 27.57 39.27 0.82
CA GLU A 128 28.29 40.55 0.83
C GLU A 128 29.04 40.79 2.16
N PRO A 129 30.33 41.21 2.12
CA PRO A 129 31.07 41.53 3.33
C PRO A 129 30.45 42.74 4.04
N ILE A 130 30.44 42.72 5.37
CA ILE A 130 29.80 43.74 6.21
C ILE A 130 30.40 45.12 5.89
N LYS A 131 29.62 46.01 5.29
CA LYS A 131 30.04 47.35 4.87
C LYS A 131 30.23 48.30 6.06
N VAL A 132 31.37 48.15 6.75
CA VAL A 132 31.80 48.99 7.89
C VAL A 132 32.00 50.43 7.44
N ARG A 133 31.57 51.42 8.24
CA ARG A 133 31.73 52.84 7.92
C ARG A 133 32.95 53.43 8.62
N GLU A 134 34.05 53.59 7.89
CA GLU A 134 35.16 54.43 8.33
C GLU A 134 34.79 55.92 8.19
N THR A 135 35.00 56.69 9.26
CA THR A 135 34.70 58.14 9.30
C THR A 135 35.84 58.89 9.99
N GLY A 136 36.28 60.03 9.44
CA GLY A 136 37.34 60.83 10.03
C GLY A 136 38.28 61.45 8.99
N PHE A 137 39.30 62.17 9.48
CA PHE A 137 40.20 62.96 8.64
C PHE A 137 41.68 62.67 8.96
N TRP A 138 42.49 62.58 7.91
CA TRP A 138 43.94 62.36 7.95
C TRP A 138 44.36 61.18 8.86
N ARG A 139 44.95 61.44 10.03
CA ARG A 139 45.46 60.41 10.96
C ARG A 139 44.43 59.90 12.00
N TRP A 140 43.21 60.45 12.01
CA TRP A 140 42.22 60.14 13.04
C TRP A 140 40.93 59.59 12.43
N LYS A 141 40.92 58.28 12.13
CA LYS A 141 39.71 57.56 11.73
C LYS A 141 38.96 57.03 12.96
N ARG A 142 37.64 56.87 12.81
CA ARG A 142 36.74 56.14 13.68
C ARG A 142 36.02 55.09 12.83
N VAL A 143 36.07 53.85 13.29
CA VAL A 143 35.39 52.72 12.65
C VAL A 143 34.03 52.58 13.32
N ILE A 144 32.95 52.81 12.55
CA ILE A 144 31.57 52.66 13.01
C ILE A 144 31.09 51.27 12.59
N VAL A 145 30.88 50.41 13.58
CA VAL A 145 30.48 49.01 13.40
C VAL A 145 28.97 48.86 13.66
N PRO A 146 28.24 48.09 12.84
CA PRO A 146 26.86 47.70 13.13
C PRO A 146 26.68 46.96 14.48
N PRO A 147 25.52 47.08 15.16
CA PRO A 147 25.28 46.43 16.44
C PRO A 147 25.16 44.90 16.36
N ASN A 148 25.03 44.34 15.16
CA ASN A 148 24.96 42.90 14.88
C ASN A 148 26.30 42.30 14.40
N ALA A 149 27.41 42.98 14.67
CA ALA A 149 28.75 42.50 14.32
C ALA A 149 29.73 42.60 15.51
N TYR A 150 30.50 41.55 15.71
CA TYR A 150 31.60 41.50 16.67
C TYR A 150 32.84 42.19 16.10
N VAL A 151 33.64 42.79 16.99
CA VAL A 151 34.79 43.63 16.64
C VAL A 151 36.04 43.17 17.38
N ILE A 152 37.16 43.11 16.67
CA ILE A 152 38.50 43.05 17.25
C ILE A 152 39.31 44.21 16.72
N HIS A 153 39.95 44.95 17.62
CA HIS A 153 40.93 45.99 17.32
C HIS A 153 42.26 45.58 17.94
N THR A 154 43.24 45.21 17.11
CA THR A 154 44.61 44.94 17.54
C THR A 154 45.52 46.14 17.25
N ARG A 155 46.64 46.23 17.95
CA ARG A 155 47.66 47.24 17.73
C ARG A 155 49.03 46.58 17.73
N LEU A 156 49.85 46.93 16.74
CA LEU A 156 51.21 46.43 16.58
C LEU A 156 52.01 46.70 17.88
N GLY A 157 52.65 45.65 18.42
CA GLY A 157 53.35 45.71 19.70
C GLY A 157 52.45 45.60 20.95
N ARG A 158 51.29 44.95 20.86
CA ARG A 158 50.47 44.54 22.02
C ARG A 158 49.90 43.14 21.82
N ASP A 159 50.09 42.28 22.83
CA ASP A 159 49.62 40.89 22.82
C ASP A 159 48.12 40.77 23.11
N ALA A 160 47.54 41.77 23.79
CA ALA A 160 46.12 41.85 24.07
C ALA A 160 45.40 42.83 23.11
N PRO A 161 44.22 42.47 22.57
CA PRO A 161 43.42 43.36 21.73
C PRO A 161 42.93 44.58 22.51
N VAL A 162 42.94 45.74 21.85
CA VAL A 162 42.63 47.06 22.42
C VAL A 162 41.13 47.30 22.55
N THR A 163 40.31 46.69 21.70
CA THR A 163 38.85 46.66 21.83
C THR A 163 38.33 45.32 21.33
N VAL A 164 37.50 44.66 22.15
CA VAL A 164 36.75 43.46 21.80
C VAL A 164 35.29 43.63 22.19
N GLY A 165 34.36 43.21 21.32
CA GLY A 165 32.94 43.04 21.66
C GLY A 165 31.98 43.38 20.53
N LEU A 166 30.69 43.15 20.79
CA LEU A 166 29.59 43.42 19.88
C LEU A 166 29.35 44.93 19.70
N GLY A 167 29.26 45.42 18.45
CA GLY A 167 28.84 46.79 18.11
C GLY A 167 29.74 47.94 18.60
N LYS A 168 30.94 47.67 19.14
CA LYS A 168 31.80 48.69 19.73
C LYS A 168 32.54 49.49 18.64
N SER A 169 32.12 50.74 18.41
CA SER A 169 32.89 51.68 17.58
C SER A 169 34.15 52.17 18.29
N PHE A 170 35.28 52.27 17.58
CA PHE A 170 36.59 52.59 18.16
C PHE A 170 37.39 53.59 17.29
N ARG A 171 38.49 54.13 17.84
CA ARG A 171 39.43 55.01 17.12
C ARG A 171 40.51 54.16 16.47
N TYR A 172 40.75 54.39 15.18
CA TYR A 172 41.61 53.58 14.32
C TYR A 172 42.72 54.42 13.69
N ASN A 173 43.95 53.89 13.73
CA ASN A 173 45.11 54.43 13.02
C ASN A 173 45.66 53.39 12.03
N PRO A 174 45.49 53.57 10.70
CA PRO A 174 45.84 52.55 9.70
C PRO A 174 47.34 52.22 9.60
N ASN A 175 48.20 52.96 10.30
CA ASN A 175 49.66 52.73 10.31
C ASN A 175 50.13 51.89 11.51
N THR A 176 49.30 51.66 12.53
CA THR A 176 49.68 50.92 13.76
C THR A 176 48.64 49.92 14.24
N ASP A 177 47.42 50.02 13.73
CA ASP A 177 46.27 49.27 14.19
C ASP A 177 45.77 48.38 13.07
N ALA A 178 45.21 47.22 13.42
CA ALA A 178 44.42 46.40 12.51
C ALA A 178 43.07 46.13 13.15
N TYR A 179 42.06 45.81 12.33
CA TYR A 179 40.77 45.42 12.86
C TYR A 179 40.09 44.35 12.02
N LEU A 180 39.21 43.61 12.68
CA LEU A 180 38.44 42.50 12.13
C LEU A 180 36.99 42.67 12.57
N VAL A 181 36.05 42.47 11.65
CA VAL A 181 34.60 42.56 11.91
C VAL A 181 33.95 41.26 11.46
N VAL A 182 33.29 40.60 12.39
CA VAL A 182 32.70 39.26 12.20
C VAL A 182 31.19 39.34 12.44
N PRO A 183 30.32 38.73 11.60
CA PRO A 183 28.89 38.73 11.86
C PRO A 183 28.58 38.04 13.20
N ALA A 184 27.79 38.71 14.04
CA ALA A 184 27.19 38.10 15.24
C ALA A 184 25.86 37.39 14.93
N ALA A 185 25.37 37.51 13.68
CA ALA A 185 24.19 36.79 13.21
C ALA A 185 24.46 35.27 13.14
N MET A 186 23.41 34.49 13.36
CA MET A 186 23.42 33.04 13.17
C MET A 186 23.84 32.68 11.73
N GLN A 187 24.70 31.69 11.61
CA GLN A 187 25.14 31.12 10.33
C GLN A 187 24.40 29.81 10.08
N THR A 188 24.13 29.53 8.80
CA THR A 188 23.57 28.24 8.34
C THR A 188 24.55 27.62 7.37
N ILE A 189 24.99 26.40 7.65
CA ILE A 189 25.80 25.57 6.77
C ILE A 189 24.88 24.51 6.16
N GLY A 190 24.86 24.41 4.82
CA GLY A 190 24.28 23.25 4.14
C GLY A 190 25.28 22.10 4.12
N ILE A 191 24.84 20.87 4.36
CA ILE A 191 25.69 19.67 4.37
C ILE A 191 25.09 18.65 3.40
N VAL A 192 25.90 18.18 2.44
CA VAL A 192 25.51 17.25 1.39
C VAL A 192 26.29 15.95 1.54
N ALA A 193 25.84 15.09 2.45
CA ALA A 193 26.56 13.86 2.78
C ALA A 193 26.21 12.71 1.82
N ARG A 194 27.18 12.29 1.01
CA ARG A 194 27.08 11.08 0.19
C ARG A 194 27.53 9.87 1.01
N CYS A 195 26.59 8.99 1.33
CA CYS A 195 26.73 7.93 2.32
C CYS A 195 26.43 6.55 1.72
N ILE A 196 26.92 5.50 2.39
CA ILE A 196 26.65 4.10 2.07
C ILE A 196 26.10 3.44 3.33
N THR A 197 24.96 2.77 3.25
CA THR A 197 24.34 2.08 4.38
C THR A 197 25.03 0.75 4.71
N LYS A 198 24.65 0.14 5.84
CA LYS A 198 25.02 -1.24 6.22
C LYS A 198 24.76 -2.27 5.10
N GLU A 199 23.72 -2.06 4.30
CA GLU A 199 23.33 -2.89 3.14
C GLU A 199 24.11 -2.57 1.86
N LYS A 200 25.11 -1.69 1.94
CA LYS A 200 25.92 -1.18 0.82
C LYS A 200 25.13 -0.37 -0.21
N GLN A 201 24.00 0.23 0.19
CA GLN A 201 23.18 1.06 -0.67
C GLN A 201 23.58 2.53 -0.55
N GLY A 202 23.65 3.23 -1.69
CA GLY A 202 24.00 4.65 -1.72
C GLY A 202 22.83 5.55 -1.33
N LEU A 203 23.06 6.44 -0.36
CA LEU A 203 22.13 7.51 0.05
C LEU A 203 22.80 8.88 -0.12
N ASN A 204 22.01 9.88 -0.48
CA ASN A 204 22.40 11.29 -0.43
C ASN A 204 21.54 12.00 0.63
N ILE A 205 22.17 12.54 1.66
CA ILE A 205 21.50 13.24 2.76
C ILE A 205 21.75 14.74 2.63
N LEU A 206 20.67 15.52 2.64
CA LEU A 206 20.71 16.98 2.73
C LEU A 206 20.36 17.37 4.17
N ALA A 207 21.33 17.95 4.88
CA ALA A 207 21.16 18.48 6.23
C ALA A 207 21.54 19.96 6.28
N TYR A 208 21.10 20.65 7.33
CA TYR A 208 21.57 21.98 7.66
C TYR A 208 21.92 22.10 9.14
N LEU A 209 23.01 22.81 9.39
CA LEU A 209 23.59 23.09 10.70
C LEU A 209 23.50 24.59 10.93
N GLN A 210 22.76 25.01 11.96
CA GLN A 210 22.69 26.40 12.39
C GLN A 210 23.57 26.62 13.61
N TRP A 211 24.47 27.59 13.54
CA TRP A 211 25.44 27.88 14.61
C TRP A 211 25.63 29.38 14.80
N GLN A 212 26.12 29.76 15.99
CA GLN A 212 26.45 31.15 16.33
C GLN A 212 27.67 31.19 17.26
N ILE A 213 28.36 32.33 17.32
CA ILE A 213 29.44 32.56 18.28
C ILE A 213 28.83 32.92 19.64
N SER A 214 29.13 32.12 20.67
CA SER A 214 28.66 32.31 22.05
C SER A 214 29.61 33.17 22.88
N ASP A 215 30.92 32.91 22.82
CA ASP A 215 31.95 33.85 23.28
C ASP A 215 33.00 34.08 22.21
N PHE A 216 33.02 35.33 21.74
CA PHE A 216 33.95 35.83 20.75
C PHE A 216 35.40 35.96 21.30
N SER A 217 35.55 36.07 22.62
CA SER A 217 36.85 36.25 23.29
C SER A 217 37.71 34.99 23.28
N ILE A 218 37.07 33.82 23.41
CA ILE A 218 37.66 32.50 23.18
C ILE A 218 37.75 32.21 21.67
N ALA A 219 36.66 32.42 20.93
CA ALA A 219 36.57 32.06 19.51
C ALA A 219 37.70 32.69 18.66
N TYR A 220 37.99 33.97 18.86
CA TYR A 220 39.11 34.66 18.19
C TYR A 220 40.48 33.96 18.37
N LYS A 221 40.74 33.38 19.55
CA LYS A 221 42.04 32.80 19.88
C LYS A 221 42.21 31.38 19.34
N ARG A 222 41.13 30.71 18.94
CA ARG A 222 41.08 29.28 18.60
C ARG A 222 40.58 29.00 17.18
N LEU A 223 39.78 29.89 16.60
CA LEU A 223 39.36 29.83 15.20
C LEU A 223 40.36 30.59 14.32
N ASP A 224 40.63 30.08 13.12
CA ASP A 224 41.32 30.88 12.10
C ASP A 224 40.32 31.83 11.44
N VAL A 225 40.45 33.12 11.75
CA VAL A 225 39.61 34.22 11.28
C VAL A 225 40.43 35.17 10.38
N SER A 226 41.47 34.65 9.72
CA SER A 226 42.48 35.47 9.02
C SER A 226 42.01 36.09 7.69
N ASP A 227 40.97 35.58 7.05
CA ASP A 227 40.43 36.22 5.84
C ASP A 227 39.52 37.42 6.20
N SER A 228 39.82 38.56 5.59
CA SER A 228 39.01 39.78 5.69
C SER A 228 37.76 39.76 4.80
N ARG A 229 37.61 38.77 3.91
CA ARG A 229 36.42 38.63 3.03
C ARG A 229 35.40 37.65 3.62
N ASP A 230 35.78 36.39 3.83
CA ASP A 230 34.98 35.45 4.63
C ASP A 230 35.73 35.04 5.92
N PRO A 231 35.59 35.82 7.01
CA PRO A 231 36.19 35.49 8.30
C PRO A 231 35.70 34.17 8.89
N LEU A 232 34.61 33.58 8.39
CA LEU A 232 34.04 32.33 8.92
C LEU A 232 34.20 31.14 7.96
N GLY A 233 34.79 31.32 6.77
CA GLY A 233 34.87 30.29 5.74
C GLY A 233 35.58 29.02 6.19
N ILE A 234 36.73 29.17 6.85
CA ILE A 234 37.51 28.04 7.40
C ILE A 234 36.69 27.27 8.45
N VAL A 235 35.99 27.99 9.31
CA VAL A 235 35.13 27.43 10.38
C VAL A 235 33.91 26.72 9.78
N ASN A 236 33.28 27.31 8.77
CA ASN A 236 32.17 26.71 8.04
C ASN A 236 32.59 25.42 7.33
N ALA A 237 33.78 25.41 6.70
CA ALA A 237 34.34 24.23 6.05
C ALA A 237 34.63 23.11 7.08
N GLN A 238 35.31 23.41 8.18
CA GLN A 238 35.61 22.44 9.24
C GLN A 238 34.34 21.86 9.88
N LEU A 239 33.36 22.70 10.22
CA LEU A 239 32.07 22.23 10.77
C LEU A 239 31.29 21.39 9.74
N SER A 240 31.36 21.72 8.44
CA SER A 240 30.75 20.93 7.38
C SER A 240 31.44 19.57 7.21
N GLU A 241 32.77 19.51 7.25
CA GLU A 241 33.56 18.28 7.12
C GLU A 241 33.30 17.33 8.30
N GLN A 242 33.35 17.85 9.54
CA GLN A 242 33.04 17.06 10.74
C GLN A 242 31.58 16.58 10.75
N ALA A 243 30.64 17.41 10.27
CA ALA A 243 29.25 17.01 10.13
C ALA A 243 29.06 15.93 9.04
N GLU A 244 29.74 16.04 7.90
CA GLU A 244 29.67 15.05 6.84
C GLU A 244 30.25 13.70 7.29
N ALA A 245 31.38 13.72 8.00
CA ALA A 245 31.98 12.52 8.61
C ALA A 245 31.03 11.87 9.64
N ALA A 246 30.46 12.66 10.55
CA ALA A 246 29.48 12.21 11.53
C ALA A 246 28.25 11.54 10.89
N ILE A 247 27.70 12.14 9.82
CA ILE A 247 26.56 11.58 9.09
C ILE A 247 26.94 10.27 8.38
N LYS A 248 28.11 10.22 7.71
CA LYS A 248 28.62 9.02 7.03
C LYS A 248 28.79 7.84 7.98
N ASP A 249 29.50 8.06 9.09
CA ASP A 249 29.77 7.01 10.09
C ASP A 249 28.47 6.42 10.64
N LYS A 250 27.51 7.28 11.01
CA LYS A 250 26.24 6.84 11.55
C LYS A 250 25.45 6.00 10.54
N ILE A 251 25.31 6.50 9.30
CA ILE A 251 24.54 5.82 8.25
C ILE A 251 25.18 4.49 7.84
N ALA A 252 26.52 4.37 7.89
CA ALA A 252 27.20 3.10 7.65
C ALA A 252 26.80 1.98 8.63
N THR A 253 26.27 2.33 9.81
CA THR A 253 25.77 1.36 10.81
C THR A 253 24.28 1.03 10.68
N MET A 254 23.50 1.86 9.96
CA MET A 254 22.03 1.78 9.88
C MET A 254 21.53 1.11 8.59
N SER A 255 20.29 0.61 8.61
CA SER A 255 19.59 0.13 7.41
C SER A 255 19.07 1.28 6.53
N VAL A 256 18.68 0.98 5.29
CA VAL A 256 18.05 1.98 4.41
C VAL A 256 16.70 2.43 4.97
N GLU A 257 15.92 1.50 5.52
CA GLU A 257 14.58 1.76 6.05
C GLU A 257 14.62 2.58 7.35
N GLU A 258 15.57 2.31 8.25
CA GLU A 258 15.82 3.12 9.46
C GLU A 258 16.05 4.59 9.09
N VAL A 259 17.02 4.88 8.21
CA VAL A 259 17.42 6.26 7.85
C VAL A 259 16.31 7.02 7.11
N LEU A 260 15.46 6.31 6.37
CA LEU A 260 14.29 6.91 5.72
C LEU A 260 13.16 7.20 6.71
N THR A 261 12.91 6.29 7.66
CA THR A 261 11.78 6.34 8.60
C THR A 261 12.04 7.23 9.81
N ASP A 262 13.19 7.09 10.47
CA ASP A 262 13.58 7.90 11.63
C ASP A 262 14.91 8.63 11.38
N LYS A 263 14.92 9.92 11.72
CA LYS A 263 16.05 10.84 11.55
C LYS A 263 16.59 11.35 12.89
N ALA A 264 15.88 11.11 13.99
CA ALA A 264 16.30 11.47 15.33
C ALA A 264 17.67 10.89 15.72
N PRO A 265 18.00 9.59 15.54
CA PRO A 265 19.29 9.04 15.97
C PRO A 265 20.48 9.57 15.15
N VAL A 266 20.25 10.06 13.93
CA VAL A 266 21.29 10.72 13.12
C VAL A 266 21.48 12.16 13.59
N ILE A 267 20.40 12.88 13.89
CA ILE A 267 20.43 14.25 14.44
C ILE A 267 21.08 14.26 15.85
N GLU A 268 20.74 13.31 16.72
CA GLU A 268 21.31 13.19 18.07
C GLU A 268 22.82 12.92 18.01
N GLU A 269 23.27 11.94 17.22
CA GLU A 269 24.71 11.63 17.13
C GLU A 269 25.50 12.77 16.45
N LEU A 270 24.93 13.40 15.43
CA LEU A 270 25.52 14.57 14.78
C LEU A 270 25.64 15.75 15.75
N THR A 271 24.59 16.03 16.52
CA THR A 271 24.60 17.07 17.56
C THR A 271 25.66 16.76 18.61
N LYS A 272 25.67 15.53 19.15
CA LYS A 272 26.64 15.08 20.16
C LYS A 272 28.10 15.14 19.68
N ARG A 273 28.38 14.74 18.44
CA ARG A 273 29.72 14.81 17.85
C ARG A 273 30.17 16.26 17.63
N LEU A 274 29.30 17.11 17.10
CA LEU A 274 29.62 18.53 16.89
C LEU A 274 29.73 19.29 18.22
N GLU A 275 28.88 18.97 19.21
CA GLU A 275 28.99 19.51 20.58
C GLU A 275 30.33 19.13 21.20
N ALA A 276 30.76 17.86 21.10
CA ALA A 276 32.07 17.42 21.53
C ALA A 276 33.21 18.17 20.81
N VAL A 277 33.11 18.38 19.49
CA VAL A 277 34.07 19.22 18.75
C VAL A 277 34.07 20.67 19.28
N THR A 278 32.93 21.24 19.69
CA THR A 278 32.89 22.60 20.26
C THR A 278 33.31 22.70 21.73
N ALA A 279 33.40 21.59 22.48
CA ALA A 279 33.52 21.57 23.94
C ALA A 279 34.71 20.76 24.51
N GLU A 280 35.34 19.88 23.71
CA GLU A 280 36.54 19.11 24.05
C GLU A 280 37.68 19.46 23.05
N ARG A 281 38.98 19.26 23.35
CA ARG A 281 39.58 18.48 24.44
C ARG A 281 40.96 19.03 24.85
N SER A 282 41.16 19.31 26.13
CA SER A 282 42.46 19.11 26.81
C SER A 282 42.32 17.89 27.70
N HIS A 283 43.25 16.93 27.60
CA HIS A 283 43.10 15.64 28.28
C HIS A 283 43.80 15.59 29.66
N GLU A 284 43.73 16.68 30.44
CA GLU A 284 44.31 16.73 31.79
C GLU A 284 43.48 17.62 32.74
N ALA A 285 43.32 17.19 33.99
CA ALA A 285 42.25 17.66 34.86
C ALA A 285 42.68 18.71 35.88
N VAL A 286 42.57 20.00 35.52
CA VAL A 286 42.56 21.13 36.48
C VAL A 286 41.44 22.12 36.11
N ALA A 287 40.71 22.62 37.11
CA ALA A 287 39.45 23.34 36.91
C ALA A 287 39.61 24.76 36.32
N ALA A 288 39.22 24.92 35.06
CA ALA A 288 38.79 26.18 34.45
C ALA A 288 37.69 25.90 33.40
N ALA A 289 36.55 26.59 33.46
CA ALA A 289 35.32 26.16 32.79
C ALA A 289 35.12 26.66 31.33
N GLU A 290 36.21 27.03 30.63
CA GLU A 290 36.15 27.80 29.37
C GLU A 290 37.07 27.24 28.25
N GLU A 291 37.00 25.92 28.05
CA GLU A 291 37.87 25.17 27.12
C GLU A 291 37.21 24.79 25.77
N GLY A 292 36.12 25.44 25.36
CA GLY A 292 35.49 25.23 24.05
C GLY A 292 36.12 26.06 22.90
N LEU A 293 35.51 26.03 21.70
CA LEU A 293 35.85 26.94 20.59
C LEU A 293 35.08 28.27 20.61
N GLY A 294 34.30 28.56 21.65
CA GLY A 294 33.46 29.77 21.72
C GLY A 294 32.27 29.78 20.74
N ILE A 295 31.94 28.62 20.17
CA ILE A 295 30.82 28.38 19.26
C ILE A 295 29.69 27.70 20.02
N LYS A 296 28.44 28.07 19.71
CA LYS A 296 27.23 27.35 20.11
C LYS A 296 26.46 26.89 18.86
N ILE A 297 26.16 25.59 18.81
CA ILE A 297 25.20 25.01 17.88
C ILE A 297 23.79 25.40 18.33
N VAL A 298 22.93 25.75 17.38
CA VAL A 298 21.56 26.23 17.62
C VAL A 298 20.53 25.20 17.18
N THR A 299 20.66 24.69 15.95
CA THR A 299 19.86 23.56 15.45
C THR A 299 20.67 22.68 14.52
N VAL A 300 20.29 21.40 14.47
CA VAL A 300 20.78 20.40 13.52
C VAL A 300 19.54 19.75 12.93
N GLN A 301 19.33 19.86 11.62
CA GLN A 301 18.10 19.37 10.98
C GLN A 301 18.40 18.69 9.64
N ILE A 302 17.93 17.46 9.48
CA ILE A 302 17.99 16.73 8.21
C ILE A 302 16.75 17.13 7.40
N ARG A 303 16.98 17.70 6.21
CA ARG A 303 15.94 18.20 5.32
C ARG A 303 15.34 17.06 4.50
N GLU A 304 16.18 16.37 3.74
CA GLU A 304 15.79 15.37 2.75
C GLU A 304 16.83 14.23 2.74
N ALA A 305 16.37 13.01 2.47
CA ALA A 305 17.21 11.81 2.36
C ALA A 305 16.81 11.03 1.10
N PHE A 306 17.70 10.96 0.12
CA PHE A 306 17.42 10.37 -1.19
C PHE A 306 18.16 9.05 -1.37
N VAL A 307 17.47 8.05 -1.90
CA VAL A 307 18.07 6.79 -2.36
C VAL A 307 18.70 7.01 -3.74
N SER A 308 20.00 6.75 -3.88
CA SER A 308 20.72 7.01 -5.15
C SER A 308 20.31 6.06 -6.28
N SER A 309 19.74 4.90 -5.97
CA SER A 309 19.20 3.95 -6.94
C SER A 309 17.68 4.12 -7.09
N GLN A 310 17.24 4.62 -8.25
CA GLN A 310 15.81 4.75 -8.59
C GLN A 310 15.10 3.39 -8.59
N LYS A 311 15.79 2.29 -8.94
CA LYS A 311 15.23 0.95 -8.86
C LYS A 311 15.00 0.53 -7.41
N LEU A 312 15.99 0.69 -6.53
CA LEU A 312 15.82 0.38 -5.10
C LEU A 312 14.67 1.18 -4.48
N TRP A 313 14.52 2.46 -4.86
CA TRP A 313 13.39 3.27 -4.42
C TRP A 313 12.02 2.74 -4.89
N GLN A 314 11.93 2.19 -6.10
CA GLN A 314 10.72 1.53 -6.60
C GLN A 314 10.47 0.19 -5.89
N ASP A 315 11.52 -0.62 -5.71
CA ASP A 315 11.46 -1.94 -5.06
C ASP A 315 11.07 -1.79 -3.57
N LEU A 316 11.59 -0.78 -2.85
CA LEU A 316 11.20 -0.44 -1.47
C LEU A 316 9.73 0.02 -1.36
N GLN A 317 9.17 0.66 -2.38
CA GLN A 317 7.75 1.03 -2.38
C GLN A 317 6.82 -0.12 -2.77
N ALA A 318 7.32 -1.17 -3.43
CA ALA A 318 6.51 -2.31 -3.87
C ALA A 318 5.74 -3.02 -2.72
N PRO A 319 6.35 -3.37 -1.55
CA PRO A 319 5.62 -4.03 -0.47
C PRO A 319 4.51 -3.13 0.11
N PHE A 320 4.75 -1.84 0.33
CA PHE A 320 3.73 -0.92 0.84
C PHE A 320 2.56 -0.75 -0.14
N ARG A 321 2.85 -0.62 -1.45
CA ARG A 321 1.80 -0.58 -2.49
C ARG A 321 0.98 -1.86 -2.52
N TYR A 322 1.65 -3.02 -2.43
CA TYR A 322 0.99 -4.33 -2.42
C TYR A 322 0.14 -4.54 -1.15
N GLN A 323 0.63 -4.14 0.03
CA GLN A 323 -0.13 -4.16 1.28
C GLN A 323 -1.36 -3.22 1.23
N GLN A 324 -1.22 -2.02 0.66
CA GLN A 324 -2.35 -1.11 0.45
C GLN A 324 -3.38 -1.68 -0.55
N GLU A 325 -2.93 -2.33 -1.63
CA GLU A 325 -3.82 -3.02 -2.57
C GLU A 325 -4.52 -4.22 -1.92
N GLN A 326 -3.80 -5.03 -1.12
CA GLN A 326 -4.39 -6.12 -0.35
C GLN A 326 -5.42 -5.60 0.65
N ALA A 327 -5.11 -4.56 1.42
CA ALA A 327 -6.04 -3.96 2.38
C ALA A 327 -7.29 -3.43 1.69
N ALA A 328 -7.13 -2.64 0.62
CA ALA A 328 -8.25 -2.16 -0.19
C ALA A 328 -9.07 -3.30 -0.83
N ARG A 329 -8.41 -4.41 -1.21
CA ARG A 329 -9.08 -5.60 -1.75
C ARG A 329 -9.88 -6.33 -0.69
N ILE A 330 -9.35 -6.47 0.53
CA ILE A 330 -10.05 -7.05 1.68
C ILE A 330 -11.25 -6.17 2.04
N SER A 331 -11.07 -4.86 2.22
CA SER A 331 -12.17 -3.91 2.48
C SER A 331 -13.25 -3.92 1.39
N ARG A 332 -12.88 -4.13 0.13
CA ARG A 332 -13.84 -4.30 -0.98
C ARG A 332 -14.61 -5.61 -0.86
N LEU A 333 -13.94 -6.72 -0.53
CA LEU A 333 -14.58 -8.03 -0.39
C LEU A 333 -15.48 -8.11 0.84
N THR A 334 -15.09 -7.52 1.98
CA THR A 334 -15.96 -7.44 3.17
C THR A 334 -17.21 -6.60 2.87
N MET A 335 -17.05 -5.43 2.25
CA MET A 335 -18.17 -4.58 1.82
C MET A 335 -19.10 -5.28 0.82
N GLN A 336 -18.56 -6.07 -0.13
CA GLN A 336 -19.39 -6.88 -1.03
C GLN A 336 -20.13 -8.02 -0.28
N ASN A 337 -19.50 -8.67 0.69
CA ASN A 337 -20.14 -9.69 1.53
C ASN A 337 -21.22 -9.09 2.43
N GLU A 338 -21.01 -7.89 2.98
CA GLU A 338 -22.03 -7.16 3.75
C GLU A 338 -23.24 -6.77 2.89
N LEU A 339 -23.01 -6.26 1.68
CA LEU A 339 -24.09 -5.94 0.74
C LEU A 339 -24.88 -7.21 0.41
N HIS A 340 -24.21 -8.30 0.03
CA HIS A 340 -24.87 -9.56 -0.28
C HIS A 340 -25.63 -10.14 0.93
N LYS A 341 -25.09 -10.00 2.15
CA LYS A 341 -25.81 -10.37 3.39
C LYS A 341 -27.08 -9.54 3.58
N LYS A 342 -26.99 -8.21 3.44
CA LYS A 342 -28.13 -7.29 3.54
C LYS A 342 -29.17 -7.50 2.42
N GLU A 343 -28.74 -7.90 1.23
CA GLU A 343 -29.61 -8.31 0.11
C GLU A 343 -30.34 -9.62 0.42
N LEU A 344 -29.65 -10.65 0.93
CA LEU A 344 -30.26 -11.92 1.36
C LEU A 344 -31.23 -11.74 2.55
N GLU A 345 -30.89 -10.89 3.51
CA GLU A 345 -31.78 -10.52 4.62
C GLU A 345 -33.02 -9.76 4.11
N SER A 346 -32.84 -8.83 3.17
CA SER A 346 -33.95 -8.12 2.52
C SER A 346 -34.83 -9.04 1.67
N HIS A 347 -34.23 -10.04 1.00
CA HIS A 347 -34.96 -11.05 0.22
C HIS A 347 -35.81 -11.93 1.14
N ARG A 348 -35.22 -12.49 2.20
CA ARG A 348 -35.93 -13.28 3.21
C ARG A 348 -37.06 -12.48 3.86
N PHE A 349 -36.81 -11.22 4.21
CA PHE A 349 -37.83 -10.33 4.80
C PHE A 349 -38.97 -9.98 3.83
N LYS A 350 -38.69 -9.98 2.52
CA LYS A 350 -39.71 -9.86 1.48
C LYS A 350 -40.50 -11.17 1.35
N GLU A 351 -39.83 -12.32 1.27
CA GLU A 351 -40.45 -13.66 1.16
C GLU A 351 -41.36 -13.97 2.37
N THR A 352 -40.91 -13.66 3.60
CA THR A 352 -41.74 -13.83 4.81
C THR A 352 -42.96 -12.91 4.77
N ARG A 353 -42.81 -11.65 4.37
CA ARG A 353 -43.96 -10.74 4.17
C ARG A 353 -44.92 -11.21 3.08
N GLU A 354 -44.42 -11.74 1.97
CA GLU A 354 -45.26 -12.31 0.91
C GLU A 354 -46.00 -13.55 1.43
N ALA A 355 -45.36 -14.43 2.21
CA ALA A 355 -46.02 -15.55 2.88
C ALA A 355 -47.06 -15.12 3.95
N GLU A 356 -46.75 -14.10 4.77
CA GLU A 356 -47.69 -13.49 5.73
C GLU A 356 -48.91 -12.90 5.02
N THR A 357 -48.71 -12.15 3.92
CA THR A 357 -49.84 -11.61 3.15
C THR A 357 -50.65 -12.70 2.46
N ASN A 358 -50.01 -13.76 1.93
CA ASN A 358 -50.71 -14.90 1.33
C ASN A 358 -51.55 -15.66 2.37
N THR A 359 -50.99 -15.98 3.54
CA THR A 359 -51.74 -16.63 4.64
C THR A 359 -52.87 -15.75 5.18
N ALA A 360 -52.69 -14.42 5.25
CA ALA A 360 -53.76 -13.49 5.58
C ALA A 360 -54.87 -13.45 4.50
N ILE A 361 -54.51 -13.50 3.21
CA ILE A 361 -55.46 -13.61 2.09
C ILE A 361 -56.23 -14.94 2.16
N GLU A 362 -55.57 -16.05 2.50
CA GLU A 362 -56.22 -17.34 2.68
C GLU A 362 -57.15 -17.36 3.90
N GLN A 363 -56.76 -16.77 5.03
CA GLN A 363 -57.64 -16.61 6.19
C GLN A 363 -58.88 -15.76 5.87
N VAL A 364 -58.72 -14.67 5.11
CA VAL A 364 -59.85 -13.83 4.64
C VAL A 364 -60.71 -14.55 3.60
N LYS A 365 -60.13 -15.45 2.79
CA LYS A 365 -60.87 -16.30 1.84
C LYS A 365 -61.67 -17.38 2.58
N GLN A 366 -61.07 -18.03 3.58
CA GLN A 366 -61.74 -19.00 4.45
C GLN A 366 -62.84 -18.33 5.30
N SER A 367 -62.59 -17.16 5.88
CA SER A 367 -63.61 -16.43 6.65
C SER A 367 -64.81 -16.11 5.76
N LYS A 368 -64.60 -15.52 4.57
CA LYS A 368 -65.66 -15.25 3.59
C LYS A 368 -66.37 -16.51 3.08
N GLN A 369 -65.68 -17.65 2.97
CA GLN A 369 -66.32 -18.93 2.66
C GLN A 369 -67.23 -19.39 3.81
N THR A 370 -66.79 -19.29 5.06
CA THR A 370 -67.64 -19.63 6.22
C THR A 370 -68.78 -18.64 6.45
N GLU A 371 -68.60 -17.35 6.14
CA GLU A 371 -69.67 -16.34 6.13
C GLU A 371 -70.68 -16.65 5.04
N GLY A 372 -70.24 -16.93 3.81
CA GLY A 372 -71.11 -17.35 2.71
C GLY A 372 -71.86 -18.65 3.01
N PHE A 373 -71.25 -19.60 3.72
CA PHE A 373 -71.91 -20.83 4.17
C PHE A 373 -72.91 -20.57 5.31
N LYS A 374 -72.58 -19.72 6.28
CA LYS A 374 -73.51 -19.25 7.33
C LYS A 374 -74.72 -18.51 6.75
N LEU A 375 -74.51 -17.68 5.73
CA LEU A 375 -75.59 -16.98 5.02
C LEU A 375 -76.50 -17.97 4.27
N LYS A 376 -75.95 -18.99 3.60
CA LYS A 376 -76.74 -20.06 2.99
C LYS A 376 -77.56 -20.84 4.02
N LEU A 377 -76.94 -21.29 5.11
CA LEU A 377 -77.63 -21.96 6.22
C LEU A 377 -78.74 -21.09 6.83
N ALA A 378 -78.51 -19.78 6.98
CA ALA A 378 -79.52 -18.86 7.46
C ALA A 378 -80.68 -18.70 6.46
N GLU A 379 -80.40 -18.61 5.16
CA GLU A 379 -81.44 -18.54 4.12
C GLU A 379 -82.24 -19.86 4.01
N GLU A 380 -81.56 -21.01 4.09
CA GLU A 380 -82.16 -22.34 4.12
C GLU A 380 -83.03 -22.52 5.37
N ALA A 381 -82.58 -22.06 6.55
CA ALA A 381 -83.40 -22.05 7.77
C ALA A 381 -84.63 -21.13 7.65
N ILE A 382 -84.51 -19.97 6.99
CA ILE A 382 -85.64 -19.07 6.71
C ILE A 382 -86.63 -19.73 5.74
N ARG A 383 -86.13 -20.39 4.68
CA ARG A 383 -86.97 -21.15 3.73
C ARG A 383 -87.69 -22.31 4.43
N PHE A 384 -86.97 -23.11 5.21
CA PHE A 384 -87.52 -24.24 5.97
C PHE A 384 -88.58 -23.79 7.00
N ASN A 385 -88.33 -22.72 7.76
CA ASN A 385 -89.33 -22.18 8.69
C ASN A 385 -90.59 -21.70 7.95
N LYS A 386 -90.42 -21.04 6.79
CA LYS A 386 -91.54 -20.62 5.95
C LYS A 386 -92.31 -21.80 5.36
N GLU A 387 -91.63 -22.88 4.98
CA GLU A 387 -92.23 -24.13 4.54
C GLU A 387 -93.03 -24.78 5.70
N GLN A 388 -92.46 -24.88 6.91
CA GLN A 388 -93.16 -25.33 8.11
C GLN A 388 -94.41 -24.48 8.42
N GLU A 389 -94.33 -23.15 8.33
CA GLU A 389 -95.50 -22.27 8.46
C GLU A 389 -96.58 -22.57 7.41
N THR A 390 -96.20 -22.76 6.14
CA THR A 390 -97.16 -23.12 5.09
C THR A 390 -97.77 -24.51 5.27
N LEU A 391 -97.01 -25.49 5.81
CA LEU A 391 -97.53 -26.80 6.18
C LEU A 391 -98.51 -26.71 7.35
N GLN A 392 -98.20 -25.94 8.40
CA GLN A 392 -99.13 -25.69 9.51
C GLN A 392 -100.40 -24.98 9.04
N GLN A 393 -100.29 -23.97 8.16
CA GLN A 393 -101.45 -23.31 7.54
C GLN A 393 -102.27 -24.26 6.66
N LYS A 394 -101.64 -25.25 6.01
CA LYS A 394 -102.32 -26.27 5.21
C LYS A 394 -103.08 -27.26 6.12
N ILE A 395 -102.44 -27.77 7.17
CA ILE A 395 -103.07 -28.65 8.18
C ILE A 395 -104.26 -27.93 8.83
N GLN A 396 -104.12 -26.68 9.26
CA GLN A 396 -105.23 -25.89 9.83
C GLN A 396 -106.37 -25.61 8.83
N ARG A 397 -106.13 -25.67 7.51
CA ARG A 397 -107.19 -25.62 6.49
C ARG A 397 -107.86 -26.98 6.33
N GLU A 398 -107.07 -28.06 6.32
CA GLU A 398 -107.57 -29.44 6.22
C GLU A 398 -108.41 -29.83 7.46
N GLU A 399 -108.02 -29.46 8.68
CA GLU A 399 -108.83 -29.62 9.90
C GLU A 399 -110.17 -28.86 9.82
N LYS A 400 -110.17 -27.65 9.25
CA LYS A 400 -111.39 -26.86 9.06
C LYS A 400 -112.30 -27.47 7.99
N THR A 401 -111.76 -28.16 6.98
CA THR A 401 -112.58 -28.87 5.99
C THR A 401 -113.08 -30.22 6.50
N THR A 402 -112.33 -30.97 7.32
CA THR A 402 -112.82 -32.23 7.91
C THR A 402 -113.94 -32.01 8.92
N LEU A 403 -113.85 -30.98 9.76
CA LEU A 403 -114.95 -30.57 10.65
C LEU A 403 -116.22 -30.16 9.86
N ALA A 404 -116.06 -29.43 8.76
CA ALA A 404 -117.18 -29.09 7.87
C ALA A 404 -117.80 -30.33 7.19
N GLN A 405 -116.99 -31.33 6.82
CA GLN A 405 -117.46 -32.59 6.24
C GLN A 405 -118.15 -33.50 7.27
N GLN A 406 -117.74 -33.49 8.55
CA GLN A 406 -118.46 -34.18 9.61
C GLN A 406 -119.84 -33.53 9.86
N ALA A 407 -119.89 -32.20 9.91
CA ALA A 407 -121.14 -31.45 10.08
C ALA A 407 -122.15 -31.66 8.93
N SER A 408 -121.69 -31.86 7.68
CA SER A 408 -122.57 -32.19 6.56
C SER A 408 -123.03 -33.66 6.58
N LYS A 409 -122.16 -34.60 6.95
CA LYS A 409 -122.51 -36.03 7.09
C LYS A 409 -123.61 -36.26 8.14
N SER A 410 -123.55 -35.59 9.29
CA SER A 410 -124.62 -35.72 10.31
C SER A 410 -125.97 -35.22 9.81
N ARG A 411 -126.02 -34.15 9.00
CA ARG A 411 -127.28 -33.66 8.40
C ARG A 411 -127.86 -34.65 7.38
N LEU A 412 -127.00 -35.29 6.58
CA LEU A 412 -127.42 -36.30 5.60
C LEU A 412 -127.92 -37.60 6.26
N GLN A 413 -127.37 -37.99 7.43
CA GLN A 413 -127.82 -39.18 8.15
C GLN A 413 -129.25 -39.06 8.69
N THR A 414 -129.69 -37.87 9.10
CA THR A 414 -131.10 -37.66 9.50
C THR A 414 -132.04 -37.79 8.31
N GLN A 415 -131.67 -37.25 7.16
CA GLN A 415 -132.52 -37.21 5.95
C GLN A 415 -132.58 -38.55 5.20
N ALA A 416 -131.56 -39.41 5.35
CA ALA A 416 -131.49 -40.72 4.70
C ALA A 416 -132.35 -41.81 5.37
N GLN A 417 -132.83 -41.60 6.61
CA GLN A 417 -133.67 -42.59 7.30
C GLN A 417 -135.15 -42.52 6.87
N GLU A 418 -135.63 -41.36 6.42
CA GLU A 418 -137.02 -41.18 5.97
C GLU A 418 -137.25 -41.76 4.56
N THR A 419 -136.26 -41.67 3.67
CA THR A 419 -136.35 -42.20 2.29
C THR A 419 -136.17 -43.72 2.21
N ALA A 420 -135.55 -44.35 3.22
CA ALA A 420 -135.25 -45.77 3.23
C ALA A 420 -136.49 -46.70 3.28
N GLN A 421 -137.65 -46.20 3.67
CA GLN A 421 -138.88 -47.01 3.76
C GLN A 421 -139.69 -47.12 2.45
N GLN A 422 -139.40 -46.29 1.44
CA GLN A 422 -140.20 -46.27 0.20
C GLN A 422 -139.58 -47.06 -0.97
N ASN A 423 -138.24 -47.19 -1.02
CA ASN A 423 -137.56 -47.78 -2.17
C ASN A 423 -137.46 -49.33 -2.17
N ILE A 424 -138.09 -50.00 -1.19
CA ILE A 424 -138.17 -51.47 -1.11
C ILE A 424 -139.10 -52.06 -2.21
N GLN A 425 -139.80 -51.22 -2.98
CA GLN A 425 -140.66 -51.63 -4.11
C GLN A 425 -140.04 -51.37 -5.50
N GLN A 426 -138.75 -51.02 -5.59
CA GLN A 426 -138.02 -50.95 -6.86
C GLN A 426 -136.73 -51.79 -6.82
N GLU A 427 -136.89 -53.05 -6.37
CA GLU A 427 -135.91 -54.13 -6.53
C GLU A 427 -135.85 -54.65 -7.99
N GLU A 428 -136.69 -54.11 -8.87
CA GLU A 428 -136.78 -54.40 -10.31
C GLU A 428 -136.05 -53.35 -11.16
N GLU A 429 -134.72 -53.40 -11.19
CA GLU A 429 -133.96 -53.29 -12.45
C GLU A 429 -132.57 -53.94 -12.31
N THR A 430 -132.58 -55.25 -12.04
CA THR A 430 -131.44 -56.14 -11.78
C THR A 430 -130.55 -56.41 -13.01
N ALA A 431 -130.42 -55.44 -13.92
CA ALA A 431 -129.71 -55.55 -15.19
C ALA A 431 -128.25 -55.04 -15.13
N LEU A 432 -127.98 -53.92 -14.47
CA LEU A 432 -126.67 -53.24 -14.52
C LEU A 432 -125.56 -53.91 -13.68
N ALA A 433 -125.90 -54.92 -12.87
CA ALA A 433 -124.92 -55.65 -12.05
C ALA A 433 -123.85 -56.40 -12.87
N ARG A 434 -124.15 -56.77 -14.13
CA ARG A 434 -123.23 -57.56 -14.99
C ARG A 434 -122.05 -56.76 -15.55
N GLN A 435 -122.17 -55.44 -15.68
CA GLN A 435 -121.12 -54.60 -16.29
C GLN A 435 -119.99 -54.24 -15.31
N ILE A 436 -120.22 -54.39 -14.00
CA ILE A 436 -119.26 -54.04 -12.94
C ILE A 436 -118.19 -55.14 -12.73
N SER A 437 -118.50 -56.39 -13.09
CA SER A 437 -117.55 -57.52 -13.00
C SER A 437 -116.38 -57.40 -13.98
N GLU A 438 -116.61 -56.90 -15.20
CA GLU A 438 -115.57 -56.87 -16.24
C GLU A 438 -114.52 -55.77 -15.97
N GLN A 439 -114.94 -54.60 -15.49
CA GLN A 439 -114.03 -53.52 -15.11
C GLN A 439 -113.08 -53.90 -13.96
N ARG A 440 -113.51 -54.80 -13.05
CA ARG A 440 -112.65 -55.25 -11.93
C ARG A 440 -111.47 -56.10 -12.39
N VAL A 441 -111.62 -56.89 -13.47
CA VAL A 441 -110.53 -57.70 -14.02
C VAL A 441 -109.49 -56.81 -14.72
N GLN A 442 -109.92 -55.89 -15.58
CA GLN A 442 -109.03 -54.94 -16.25
C GLN A 442 -108.25 -54.06 -15.26
N ALA A 443 -108.89 -53.64 -14.15
CA ALA A 443 -108.25 -52.87 -13.09
C ALA A 443 -107.25 -53.66 -12.22
N GLN A 444 -107.24 -55.00 -12.29
CA GLN A 444 -106.20 -55.84 -11.68
C GLN A 444 -105.03 -56.09 -12.63
N GLN A 445 -105.30 -56.32 -13.93
CA GLN A 445 -104.26 -56.47 -14.96
C GLN A 445 -103.30 -55.26 -14.96
N ALA A 446 -103.86 -54.05 -15.10
CA ALA A 446 -103.09 -52.81 -15.18
C ALA A 446 -102.31 -52.46 -13.90
N ARG A 447 -102.59 -53.11 -12.77
CA ARG A 447 -101.80 -52.95 -11.53
C ARG A 447 -100.55 -53.83 -11.56
N LEU A 448 -100.66 -55.08 -12.02
CA LEU A 448 -99.52 -55.98 -12.17
C LEU A 448 -98.54 -55.48 -13.23
N ASP A 449 -99.06 -54.89 -14.32
CA ASP A 449 -98.23 -54.27 -15.36
C ASP A 449 -97.46 -53.03 -14.83
N HIS A 450 -98.05 -52.25 -13.92
CA HIS A 450 -97.40 -51.11 -13.29
C HIS A 450 -96.43 -51.53 -12.17
N GLU A 451 -96.76 -52.56 -11.40
CA GLU A 451 -95.92 -53.09 -10.32
C GLU A 451 -94.66 -53.77 -10.89
N THR A 452 -94.78 -54.50 -12.00
CA THR A 452 -93.61 -55.05 -12.73
C THR A 452 -92.74 -53.95 -13.33
N GLN A 453 -93.30 -52.87 -13.89
CA GLN A 453 -92.54 -51.71 -14.38
C GLN A 453 -91.77 -50.98 -13.28
N LEU A 454 -92.33 -50.87 -12.06
CA LEU A 454 -91.61 -50.31 -10.91
C LEU A 454 -90.45 -51.20 -10.47
N VAL A 455 -90.63 -52.53 -10.48
CA VAL A 455 -89.57 -53.49 -10.14
C VAL A 455 -88.43 -53.45 -11.17
N THR A 456 -88.73 -53.39 -12.48
CA THR A 456 -87.68 -53.27 -13.50
C THR A 456 -86.91 -51.97 -13.37
N LEU A 457 -87.59 -50.82 -13.18
CA LEU A 457 -86.92 -49.53 -12.99
C LEU A 457 -86.06 -49.47 -11.72
N GLN A 458 -86.49 -50.11 -10.62
CA GLN A 458 -85.67 -50.23 -9.41
C GLN A 458 -84.44 -51.13 -9.62
N GLN A 459 -84.58 -52.20 -10.40
CA GLN A 459 -83.48 -53.11 -10.72
C GLN A 459 -82.48 -52.47 -11.71
N GLU A 460 -82.95 -51.66 -12.66
CA GLU A 460 -82.12 -50.86 -13.56
C GLU A 460 -81.32 -49.80 -12.76
N LEU A 461 -81.97 -49.03 -11.89
CA LEU A 461 -81.30 -48.06 -11.00
C LEU A 461 -80.29 -48.73 -10.04
N ALA A 462 -80.57 -49.93 -9.56
CA ALA A 462 -79.62 -50.70 -8.76
C ALA A 462 -78.38 -51.11 -9.57
N ASN A 463 -78.58 -51.59 -10.81
CA ASN A 463 -77.50 -51.97 -11.72
C ASN A 463 -76.65 -50.75 -12.13
N GLU A 464 -77.24 -49.58 -12.39
CA GLU A 464 -76.50 -48.34 -12.66
C GLU A 464 -75.68 -47.87 -11.45
N LEU A 465 -76.22 -48.00 -10.23
CA LEU A 465 -75.50 -47.72 -8.98
C LEU A 465 -74.39 -48.73 -8.67
N GLU A 466 -74.47 -49.95 -9.19
CA GLU A 466 -73.39 -50.94 -9.09
C GLU A 466 -72.31 -50.72 -10.15
N GLN A 467 -72.69 -50.46 -11.41
CA GLN A 467 -71.75 -50.11 -12.48
C GLN A 467 -70.96 -48.85 -12.14
N THR A 468 -71.62 -47.77 -11.68
CA THR A 468 -70.92 -46.53 -11.29
C THR A 468 -70.03 -46.71 -10.05
N LYS A 469 -70.29 -47.66 -9.15
CA LYS A 469 -69.35 -48.03 -8.08
C LYS A 469 -68.12 -48.74 -8.65
N LEU A 470 -68.33 -49.76 -9.49
CA LEU A 470 -67.25 -50.51 -10.13
C LEU A 470 -66.37 -49.63 -11.02
N GLU A 471 -66.95 -48.65 -11.73
CA GLU A 471 -66.20 -47.64 -12.49
C GLU A 471 -65.39 -46.71 -11.58
N ASN A 472 -65.96 -46.25 -10.45
CA ASN A 472 -65.22 -45.43 -9.48
C ASN A 472 -64.11 -46.22 -8.77
N GLU A 473 -64.32 -47.50 -8.44
CA GLU A 473 -63.29 -48.37 -7.88
C GLU A 473 -62.17 -48.66 -8.90
N ALA A 474 -62.53 -49.01 -10.15
CA ALA A 474 -61.57 -49.19 -11.23
C ALA A 474 -60.79 -47.90 -11.53
N ARG A 475 -61.43 -46.74 -11.43
CA ARG A 475 -60.79 -45.42 -11.56
C ARG A 475 -59.84 -45.14 -10.40
N ASN A 476 -60.28 -45.31 -9.15
CA ASN A 476 -59.45 -45.10 -7.96
C ASN A 476 -58.22 -46.02 -7.97
N ASN A 477 -58.38 -47.29 -8.35
CA ASN A 477 -57.28 -48.25 -8.50
C ASN A 477 -56.32 -47.90 -9.65
N LYS A 478 -56.80 -47.21 -10.69
CA LYS A 478 -55.96 -46.70 -11.77
C LYS A 478 -55.21 -45.44 -11.37
N GLU A 479 -55.86 -44.52 -10.66
CA GLU A 479 -55.25 -43.29 -10.16
C GLU A 479 -54.20 -43.61 -9.07
N SER A 480 -54.47 -44.56 -8.16
CA SER A 480 -53.48 -45.01 -7.16
C SER A 480 -52.24 -45.66 -7.82
N LEU A 481 -52.43 -46.58 -8.76
CA LEU A 481 -51.35 -47.23 -9.50
C LEU A 481 -50.53 -46.22 -10.34
N GLN A 482 -51.16 -45.16 -10.86
CA GLN A 482 -50.45 -44.04 -11.47
C GLN A 482 -49.64 -43.22 -10.46
N THR A 483 -50.13 -42.97 -9.25
CA THR A 483 -49.34 -42.30 -8.19
C THR A 483 -48.17 -43.16 -7.71
N GLU A 484 -48.34 -44.48 -7.61
CA GLU A 484 -47.26 -45.41 -7.24
C GLU A 484 -46.16 -45.46 -8.32
N GLN A 485 -46.54 -45.51 -9.61
CA GLN A 485 -45.60 -45.40 -10.72
C GLN A 485 -44.86 -44.05 -10.75
N ALA A 486 -45.54 -42.94 -10.45
CA ALA A 486 -44.92 -41.63 -10.36
C ALA A 486 -43.93 -41.52 -9.18
N LEU A 487 -44.27 -42.09 -8.02
CA LEU A 487 -43.37 -42.16 -6.86
C LEU A 487 -42.15 -43.05 -7.12
N HIS A 488 -42.31 -44.17 -7.83
CA HIS A 488 -41.18 -45.02 -8.23
C HIS A 488 -40.23 -44.29 -9.18
N ALA A 489 -40.78 -43.66 -10.23
CA ALA A 489 -39.99 -42.88 -11.19
C ALA A 489 -39.23 -41.72 -10.50
N PHE A 490 -39.88 -41.01 -9.58
CA PHE A 490 -39.25 -39.95 -8.79
C PHE A 490 -38.13 -40.49 -7.86
N ALA A 491 -38.31 -41.67 -7.27
CA ALA A 491 -37.28 -42.32 -6.45
C ALA A 491 -36.07 -42.79 -7.29
N GLU A 492 -36.31 -43.27 -8.52
CA GLU A 492 -35.24 -43.62 -9.47
C GLU A 492 -34.50 -42.39 -9.99
N GLU A 493 -35.20 -41.31 -10.33
CA GLU A 493 -34.60 -40.03 -10.70
C GLU A 493 -33.79 -39.43 -9.54
N SER A 494 -34.29 -39.52 -8.30
CA SER A 494 -33.56 -39.09 -7.10
C SER A 494 -32.25 -39.86 -6.93
N ARG A 495 -32.30 -41.20 -7.00
CA ARG A 495 -31.10 -42.06 -6.94
C ARG A 495 -30.11 -41.79 -8.08
N PHE A 496 -30.60 -41.53 -9.28
CA PHE A 496 -29.76 -41.17 -10.43
C PHE A 496 -29.05 -39.82 -10.20
N ASN A 497 -29.76 -38.83 -9.66
CA ASN A 497 -29.19 -37.54 -9.32
C ASN A 497 -28.18 -37.63 -8.16
N GLU A 498 -28.45 -38.42 -7.12
CA GLU A 498 -27.48 -38.71 -6.05
C GLU A 498 -26.20 -39.37 -6.60
N ALA A 499 -26.34 -40.41 -7.42
CA ALA A 499 -25.21 -41.09 -8.06
C ALA A 499 -24.40 -40.14 -8.95
N LYS A 500 -25.06 -39.28 -9.71
CA LYS A 500 -24.42 -38.25 -10.54
C LYS A 500 -23.66 -37.23 -9.68
N MET A 501 -24.24 -36.75 -8.59
CA MET A 501 -23.59 -35.84 -7.63
C MET A 501 -22.36 -36.47 -6.97
N LEU A 502 -22.40 -37.77 -6.66
CA LEU A 502 -21.24 -38.51 -6.13
C LEU A 502 -20.10 -38.61 -7.15
N VAL A 503 -20.41 -38.92 -8.42
CA VAL A 503 -19.42 -38.95 -9.51
C VAL A 503 -18.82 -37.56 -9.77
N GLU A 504 -19.64 -36.51 -9.75
CA GLU A 504 -19.18 -35.13 -9.90
C GLU A 504 -18.30 -34.67 -8.74
N LYS A 505 -18.64 -35.06 -7.49
CA LYS A 505 -17.80 -34.85 -6.31
C LYS A 505 -16.45 -35.57 -6.43
N GLN A 506 -16.43 -36.86 -6.77
CA GLN A 506 -15.19 -37.62 -6.99
C GLN A 506 -14.31 -37.00 -8.08
N ARG A 507 -14.91 -36.53 -9.17
CA ARG A 507 -14.20 -35.80 -10.22
C ARG A 507 -13.59 -34.50 -9.69
N MET A 508 -14.33 -33.71 -8.91
CA MET A 508 -13.83 -32.47 -8.31
C MET A 508 -12.67 -32.73 -7.33
N GLU A 509 -12.74 -33.82 -6.56
CA GLU A 509 -11.65 -34.26 -5.68
C GLU A 509 -10.40 -34.67 -6.48
N GLN A 510 -10.56 -35.46 -7.56
CA GLN A 510 -9.46 -35.81 -8.46
C GLN A 510 -8.85 -34.58 -9.16
N GLU A 511 -9.67 -33.67 -9.68
CA GLU A 511 -9.20 -32.41 -10.26
C GLU A 511 -8.47 -31.53 -9.22
N ALA A 512 -8.90 -31.53 -7.96
CA ALA A 512 -8.20 -30.82 -6.88
C ALA A 512 -6.85 -31.47 -6.53
N ILE A 513 -6.75 -32.80 -6.52
CA ILE A 513 -5.49 -33.54 -6.33
C ILE A 513 -4.51 -33.23 -7.47
N LEU A 514 -4.98 -33.30 -8.73
CA LEU A 514 -4.17 -32.97 -9.90
C LEU A 514 -3.71 -31.51 -9.91
N LYS A 515 -4.58 -30.56 -9.50
CA LYS A 515 -4.22 -29.14 -9.34
C LYS A 515 -3.16 -28.93 -8.24
N LYS A 516 -3.24 -29.66 -7.11
CA LYS A 516 -2.20 -29.64 -6.06
C LYS A 516 -0.87 -30.21 -6.56
N GLN A 517 -0.88 -31.35 -7.27
CA GLN A 517 0.32 -31.95 -7.85
C GLN A 517 0.97 -31.04 -8.89
N ALA A 518 0.18 -30.44 -9.79
CA ALA A 518 0.67 -29.48 -10.79
C ALA A 518 1.26 -28.21 -10.15
N ALA A 519 0.67 -27.71 -9.06
CA ALA A 519 1.23 -26.59 -8.30
C ALA A 519 2.57 -26.95 -7.64
N GLY A 520 2.68 -28.13 -7.01
CA GLY A 520 3.92 -28.64 -6.42
C GLY A 520 5.04 -28.81 -7.45
N LEU A 521 4.74 -29.41 -8.62
CA LEU A 521 5.69 -29.53 -9.72
C LEU A 521 6.13 -28.16 -10.26
N LYS A 522 5.21 -27.18 -10.33
CA LYS A 522 5.54 -25.81 -10.75
C LYS A 522 6.48 -25.10 -9.78
N LEU A 523 6.29 -25.28 -8.46
CA LEU A 523 7.20 -24.76 -7.44
C LEU A 523 8.60 -25.40 -7.56
N LEU A 524 8.67 -26.72 -7.73
CA LEU A 524 9.94 -27.44 -7.89
C LEU A 524 10.71 -27.01 -9.16
N ILE A 525 10.00 -26.72 -10.27
CA ILE A 525 10.59 -26.11 -11.46
C ILE A 525 11.13 -24.71 -11.15
N GLN A 526 10.37 -23.87 -10.46
CA GLN A 526 10.81 -22.53 -10.08
C GLN A 526 12.03 -22.55 -9.13
N GLU A 527 12.12 -23.53 -8.24
CA GLU A 527 13.31 -23.77 -7.40
C GLU A 527 14.53 -24.20 -8.22
N GLN A 528 14.36 -25.09 -9.21
CA GLN A 528 15.42 -25.47 -10.15
C GLN A 528 15.92 -24.26 -10.96
N ASP A 529 15.01 -23.46 -11.51
CA ASP A 529 15.35 -22.25 -12.27
C ASP A 529 16.10 -21.23 -11.40
N ASN A 530 15.62 -20.96 -10.18
CA ASN A 530 16.31 -20.11 -9.19
C ASN A 530 17.73 -20.62 -8.87
N LEU A 531 17.92 -21.93 -8.72
CA LEU A 531 19.23 -22.54 -8.46
C LEU A 531 20.17 -22.47 -9.69
N ILE A 532 19.62 -22.51 -10.90
CA ILE A 532 20.37 -22.31 -12.15
C ILE A 532 20.79 -20.85 -12.29
N GLU A 533 19.89 -19.89 -12.02
CA GLU A 533 20.21 -18.46 -12.04
C GLU A 533 21.26 -18.09 -10.98
N ALA A 534 21.14 -18.60 -9.76
CA ALA A 534 22.13 -18.39 -8.69
C ALA A 534 23.53 -18.86 -9.12
N LYS A 535 23.64 -20.07 -9.68
CA LYS A 535 24.92 -20.61 -10.21
C LYS A 535 25.44 -19.81 -11.42
N ALA A 536 24.55 -19.30 -12.27
CA ALA A 536 24.93 -18.45 -13.40
C ALA A 536 25.46 -17.08 -12.95
N LEU A 537 24.89 -16.50 -11.89
CA LEU A 537 25.37 -15.26 -11.27
C LEU A 537 26.71 -15.48 -10.55
N GLU A 538 26.87 -16.57 -9.78
CA GLU A 538 28.14 -16.93 -9.17
C GLU A 538 29.25 -17.11 -10.22
N ALA A 539 28.97 -17.84 -11.31
CA ALA A 539 29.91 -18.02 -12.41
C ALA A 539 30.29 -16.70 -13.13
N ARG A 540 29.37 -15.72 -13.19
CA ARG A 540 29.68 -14.36 -13.71
C ARG A 540 30.58 -13.58 -12.76
N LEU A 541 30.27 -13.58 -11.46
CA LEU A 541 31.09 -12.92 -10.44
C LEU A 541 32.50 -13.54 -10.34
N ALA A 542 32.61 -14.85 -10.50
CA ALA A 542 33.91 -15.54 -10.54
C ALA A 542 34.76 -15.13 -11.76
N ARG A 543 34.13 -14.91 -12.93
CA ARG A 543 34.82 -14.37 -14.12
C ARG A 543 35.26 -12.93 -13.90
N GLN A 544 34.37 -12.05 -13.42
CA GLN A 544 34.70 -10.66 -13.15
C GLN A 544 35.85 -10.51 -12.13
N ARG A 545 35.85 -11.31 -11.06
CA ARG A 545 36.99 -11.35 -10.10
C ARG A 545 38.29 -11.78 -10.77
N LYS A 546 38.26 -12.77 -11.66
CA LYS A 546 39.45 -13.23 -12.40
C LYS A 546 39.94 -12.18 -13.41
N GLU A 547 39.02 -11.48 -14.06
CA GLU A 547 39.32 -10.37 -14.98
C GLU A 547 39.95 -9.18 -14.23
N GLN A 548 39.42 -8.82 -13.05
CA GLN A 548 40.00 -7.79 -12.19
C GLN A 548 41.39 -8.17 -11.65
N LEU A 549 41.61 -9.43 -11.24
CA LEU A 549 42.94 -9.90 -10.84
C LEU A 549 43.94 -9.82 -12.01
N ALA A 550 43.54 -10.26 -13.21
CA ALA A 550 44.40 -10.16 -14.39
C ALA A 550 44.69 -8.70 -14.82
N GLN A 551 43.76 -7.78 -14.57
CA GLN A 551 44.00 -6.33 -14.76
C GLN A 551 45.02 -5.79 -13.75
N LEU A 552 44.90 -6.14 -12.47
CA LEU A 552 45.87 -5.74 -11.43
C LEU A 552 47.25 -6.33 -11.68
N GLU A 553 47.36 -7.59 -12.08
CA GLU A 553 48.62 -8.23 -12.49
C GLU A 553 49.28 -7.50 -13.68
N LEU A 554 48.48 -7.04 -14.65
CA LEU A 554 48.94 -6.27 -15.80
C LEU A 554 49.39 -4.85 -15.40
N GLU A 555 48.68 -4.19 -14.49
CA GLU A 555 49.08 -2.87 -13.96
C GLU A 555 50.35 -2.97 -13.10
N GLU A 556 50.48 -4.00 -12.26
CA GLU A 556 51.73 -4.28 -11.55
C GLU A 556 52.89 -4.53 -12.51
N ALA A 557 52.72 -5.36 -13.53
CA ALA A 557 53.75 -5.62 -14.52
C ALA A 557 54.16 -4.34 -15.26
N LYS A 558 53.19 -3.51 -15.66
CA LYS A 558 53.41 -2.19 -16.28
C LYS A 558 54.15 -1.24 -15.34
N ASN A 559 53.83 -1.21 -14.05
CA ASN A 559 54.49 -0.38 -13.06
C ASN A 559 55.94 -0.85 -12.79
N ARG A 560 56.19 -2.16 -12.73
CA ARG A 560 57.56 -2.72 -12.64
C ARG A 560 58.41 -2.35 -13.87
N VAL A 561 57.85 -2.40 -15.08
CA VAL A 561 58.53 -1.95 -16.31
C VAL A 561 58.79 -0.43 -16.30
N ASN A 562 57.85 0.38 -15.81
CA ASN A 562 58.04 1.82 -15.68
C ASN A 562 59.15 2.18 -14.68
N LEU A 563 59.21 1.50 -13.53
CA LEU A 563 60.29 1.69 -12.54
C LEU A 563 61.66 1.30 -13.11
N ALA A 564 61.78 0.12 -13.72
CA ALA A 564 63.03 -0.32 -14.36
C ALA A 564 63.48 0.62 -15.49
N ARG A 565 62.53 1.26 -16.19
CA ARG A 565 62.84 2.32 -17.16
C ARG A 565 63.36 3.59 -16.48
N GLN A 566 62.73 4.04 -15.39
CA GLN A 566 63.17 5.22 -14.64
C GLN A 566 64.56 5.02 -14.01
N GLU A 567 64.84 3.83 -13.47
CA GLU A 567 66.18 3.44 -12.99
C GLU A 567 67.24 3.56 -14.09
N LYS A 568 66.94 3.08 -15.31
CA LYS A 568 67.84 3.21 -16.47
C LYS A 568 67.99 4.64 -16.97
N GLU A 569 66.94 5.46 -16.86
CA GLU A 569 66.99 6.88 -17.21
C GLU A 569 67.86 7.67 -16.22
N ILE A 570 67.76 7.36 -14.92
CA ILE A 570 68.63 7.92 -13.86
C ILE A 570 70.08 7.46 -14.03
N GLU A 571 70.31 6.17 -14.35
CA GLU A 571 71.66 5.64 -14.63
C GLU A 571 72.31 6.36 -15.84
N LEU A 572 71.54 6.64 -16.89
CA LEU A 572 72.00 7.42 -18.04
C LEU A 572 72.26 8.89 -17.67
N GLN A 573 71.38 9.53 -16.91
CA GLN A 573 71.58 10.91 -16.44
C GLN A 573 72.86 11.03 -15.59
N GLY A 574 73.08 10.12 -14.65
CA GLY A 574 74.31 10.06 -13.86
C GLY A 574 75.57 9.96 -14.73
N LYS A 575 75.57 9.07 -15.72
CA LYS A 575 76.67 8.93 -16.70
C LYS A 575 76.87 10.18 -17.56
N THR A 576 75.80 10.88 -17.96
CA THR A 576 75.95 12.16 -18.68
C THR A 576 76.51 13.28 -17.79
N GLN A 577 76.19 13.28 -16.50
CA GLN A 577 76.76 14.23 -15.54
C GLN A 577 78.24 13.92 -15.22
N GLU A 578 78.60 12.63 -15.10
CA GLU A 578 79.99 12.17 -14.99
C GLU A 578 80.83 12.64 -16.20
N VAL A 579 80.33 12.43 -17.43
CA VAL A 579 80.97 12.94 -18.65
C VAL A 579 81.06 14.47 -18.64
N HIS A 580 80.02 15.19 -18.22
CA HIS A 580 80.05 16.66 -18.12
C HIS A 580 81.08 17.15 -17.09
N ASN A 581 81.24 16.45 -15.96
CA ASN A 581 82.25 16.78 -14.95
C ASN A 581 83.67 16.59 -15.50
N LEU A 582 83.94 15.46 -16.17
CA LEU A 582 85.24 15.18 -16.80
C LEU A 582 85.57 16.20 -17.92
N VAL A 583 84.57 16.62 -18.71
CA VAL A 583 84.73 17.70 -19.69
C VAL A 583 85.09 19.00 -18.99
N ASN A 584 84.37 19.37 -17.92
CA ASN A 584 84.63 20.60 -17.16
C ASN A 584 86.00 20.59 -16.47
N GLU A 585 86.48 19.44 -15.97
CA GLU A 585 87.86 19.28 -15.49
C GLU A 585 88.88 19.51 -16.61
N SER A 586 88.66 18.94 -17.81
CA SER A 586 89.56 19.16 -18.94
C SER A 586 89.56 20.60 -19.46
N ASP A 587 88.41 21.29 -19.45
CA ASP A 587 88.28 22.71 -19.79
C ASP A 587 88.90 23.62 -18.71
N LEU A 588 88.79 23.26 -17.42
CA LEU A 588 89.49 23.94 -16.34
C LEU A 588 91.00 23.81 -16.49
N LEU A 589 91.51 22.60 -16.71
CA LEU A 589 92.94 22.37 -16.99
C LEU A 589 93.41 23.15 -18.22
N ARG A 590 92.61 23.20 -19.28
CA ARG A 590 92.90 23.96 -20.50
C ARG A 590 93.02 25.46 -20.22
N ARG A 591 92.05 26.04 -19.50
CA ARG A 591 92.12 27.44 -19.06
C ARG A 591 93.29 27.71 -18.10
N LEU A 592 93.67 26.75 -17.28
CA LEU A 592 94.83 26.85 -16.38
C LEU A 592 96.15 26.84 -17.17
N ILE A 593 96.24 26.05 -18.24
CA ILE A 593 97.36 26.03 -19.18
C ILE A 593 97.40 27.35 -19.97
N ASP A 594 96.28 27.77 -20.57
CA ASP A 594 96.20 28.99 -21.39
C ASP A 594 96.55 30.24 -20.55
N ASN A 595 96.04 30.36 -19.32
CA ASN A 595 96.34 31.46 -18.40
C ASN A 595 97.64 31.29 -17.61
N SER A 596 98.37 30.18 -17.76
CA SER A 596 99.58 29.91 -16.94
C SER A 596 100.68 30.96 -17.15
N ALA A 597 100.78 31.53 -18.36
CA ALA A 597 101.70 32.60 -18.70
C ALA A 597 101.37 33.91 -17.94
N ASP A 598 100.09 34.30 -17.89
CA ASP A 598 99.64 35.50 -17.19
C ASP A 598 99.78 35.36 -15.67
N ILE A 599 99.50 34.17 -15.13
CA ILE A 599 99.72 33.84 -13.71
C ILE A 599 101.22 33.90 -13.39
N ALA A 600 102.08 33.36 -14.25
CA ALA A 600 103.53 33.43 -14.06
C ALA A 600 104.06 34.88 -14.13
N ALA A 601 103.48 35.72 -14.98
CA ALA A 601 103.82 37.15 -15.06
C ALA A 601 103.36 37.98 -13.84
N GLN A 602 102.44 37.46 -13.03
CA GLN A 602 101.95 38.09 -11.80
C GLN A 602 102.54 37.50 -10.51
N MET A 603 103.36 36.45 -10.58
CA MET A 603 104.09 35.95 -9.41
C MET A 603 105.19 36.94 -8.99
N PRO A 604 105.23 37.42 -7.73
CA PRO A 604 106.29 38.30 -7.27
C PRO A 604 107.63 37.55 -7.16
N ASP A 605 108.72 38.22 -7.52
CA ASP A 605 110.07 37.65 -7.49
C ASP A 605 110.42 37.12 -6.09
N ILE A 606 110.73 35.83 -6.00
CA ILE A 606 110.83 35.11 -4.73
C ILE A 606 112.21 35.34 -4.09
N GLN A 607 112.32 36.41 -3.32
CA GLN A 607 113.48 36.63 -2.45
C GLN A 607 113.43 35.69 -1.24
N GLU A 608 114.46 34.85 -1.11
CA GLU A 608 114.76 33.96 0.02
C GLU A 608 113.69 32.89 0.38
N LEU A 609 113.69 31.79 -0.40
CA LEU A 609 113.04 30.52 -0.03
C LEU A 609 113.68 29.89 1.22
N LYS A 610 113.21 30.31 2.41
CA LYS A 610 113.58 29.69 3.69
C LYS A 610 112.87 28.33 3.83
N VAL A 611 113.57 27.27 3.45
CA VAL A 611 113.06 25.88 3.40
C VAL A 611 112.49 25.44 4.76
N LEU A 612 111.17 25.40 4.88
CA LEU A 612 110.48 24.78 6.01
C LEU A 612 110.34 23.28 5.77
N GLN A 613 111.28 22.52 6.32
CA GLN A 613 111.29 21.06 6.30
C GLN A 613 110.21 20.50 7.25
N THR A 614 108.95 20.47 6.80
CA THR A 614 107.83 19.91 7.57
C THR A 614 107.87 18.39 7.59
N GLY A 615 108.62 17.83 8.54
CA GLY A 615 108.41 16.47 9.01
C GLY A 615 107.10 16.35 9.81
N SER A 616 106.59 15.11 9.93
CA SER A 616 105.43 14.69 10.74
C SER A 616 104.11 15.47 10.57
N GLY A 617 103.25 14.94 9.71
CA GLY A 617 102.04 14.25 10.20
C GLY A 617 100.75 15.04 10.42
N ASP A 618 100.81 16.30 10.88
CA ASP A 618 99.60 16.98 11.36
C ASP A 618 98.82 17.72 10.26
N PHE A 619 97.59 17.28 10.01
CA PHE A 619 96.68 17.83 8.99
C PHE A 619 96.34 19.33 9.22
N ASP A 620 96.41 19.78 10.47
CA ASP A 620 96.19 21.19 10.85
C ASP A 620 97.25 22.16 10.32
N ALA A 621 98.47 21.68 10.02
CA ALA A 621 99.47 22.49 9.35
C ALA A 621 99.04 22.83 7.90
N PHE A 622 98.33 21.91 7.23
CA PHE A 622 97.82 22.12 5.88
C PHE A 622 96.56 22.98 5.85
N SER A 623 95.65 22.81 6.83
CA SER A 623 94.48 23.68 6.96
C SER A 623 94.88 25.14 7.27
N ALA A 624 95.87 25.34 8.16
CA ALA A 624 96.42 26.67 8.44
C ALA A 624 97.17 27.28 7.25
N PHE A 625 97.80 26.48 6.39
CA PHE A 625 98.44 26.94 5.15
C PHE A 625 97.40 27.35 4.10
N LEU A 626 96.35 26.54 3.88
CA LEU A 626 95.23 26.89 3.01
C LEU A 626 94.50 28.16 3.50
N ALA A 627 94.28 28.31 4.80
CA ALA A 627 93.70 29.53 5.37
C ALA A 627 94.55 30.78 5.10
N LYS A 628 95.88 30.66 5.13
CA LYS A 628 96.78 31.76 4.73
C LYS A 628 96.74 32.07 3.24
N ILE A 629 96.67 31.06 2.37
CA ILE A 629 96.52 31.27 0.92
C ILE A 629 95.18 31.96 0.61
N LEU A 630 94.09 31.53 1.25
CA LEU A 630 92.77 32.16 1.12
C LEU A 630 92.79 33.62 1.59
N ALA A 631 93.37 33.91 2.76
CA ALA A 631 93.51 35.29 3.26
C ALA A 631 94.38 36.19 2.37
N VAL A 632 95.38 35.61 1.68
CA VAL A 632 96.19 36.34 0.68
C VAL A 632 95.38 36.60 -0.60
N ALA A 633 94.62 35.62 -1.09
CA ALA A 633 93.74 35.78 -2.26
C ALA A 633 92.61 36.80 -2.01
N GLU A 634 92.09 36.85 -0.79
CA GLU A 634 91.08 37.82 -0.35
C GLU A 634 91.66 39.24 -0.27
N ASN A 635 92.89 39.41 0.26
CA ASN A 635 93.62 40.68 0.21
C ASN A 635 94.02 41.12 -1.21
N LEU A 636 94.19 40.18 -2.15
CA LEU A 636 94.40 40.45 -3.57
C LEU A 636 93.09 40.76 -4.34
N GLY A 637 91.95 40.80 -3.65
CA GLY A 637 90.68 41.24 -4.21
C GLY A 637 89.99 40.24 -5.13
N VAL A 638 90.28 38.93 -5.00
CA VAL A 638 89.65 37.86 -5.78
C VAL A 638 88.40 37.35 -5.04
N PRO A 639 87.16 37.67 -5.48
CA PRO A 639 85.95 37.33 -4.73
C PRO A 639 85.54 35.86 -4.90
N LEU A 640 86.06 34.99 -4.03
CA LEU A 640 85.68 33.58 -3.97
C LEU A 640 84.26 33.40 -3.41
N LYS A 641 83.29 33.44 -4.33
CA LYS A 641 81.86 33.43 -4.04
C LYS A 641 81.36 32.03 -3.67
N LEU A 642 81.55 31.63 -2.40
CA LEU A 642 81.02 30.36 -1.87
C LEU A 642 79.50 30.28 -2.04
N THR A 643 79.05 29.40 -2.94
CA THR A 643 77.63 29.08 -3.13
C THR A 643 77.18 28.10 -2.05
N ASN A 644 76.70 28.61 -0.92
CA ASN A 644 76.12 27.80 0.16
C ASN A 644 74.89 27.03 -0.35
N ALA A 645 75.06 25.74 -0.63
CA ALA A 645 74.00 24.83 -1.05
C ALA A 645 73.13 24.39 0.14
N THR A 646 72.37 25.32 0.71
CA THR A 646 71.38 24.99 1.76
C THR A 646 70.24 24.16 1.17
N HIS A 647 69.97 22.99 1.77
CA HIS A 647 68.88 22.09 1.36
C HIS A 647 67.52 22.80 1.30
N ALA A 648 66.96 22.94 0.10
CA ALA A 648 65.54 23.23 -0.09
C ALA A 648 64.78 21.89 -0.25
N ALA A 649 64.03 21.49 0.76
CA ALA A 649 63.17 20.31 0.68
C ALA A 649 62.00 20.58 -0.29
N ALA A 650 61.91 19.80 -1.37
CA ALA A 650 60.90 20.00 -2.40
C ALA A 650 59.50 19.51 -1.95
N SER A 651 58.52 20.41 -1.96
CA SER A 651 57.12 20.08 -1.78
C SER A 651 56.54 19.45 -3.07
N PRO A 652 55.69 18.41 -3.00
CA PRO A 652 55.20 17.71 -4.20
C PRO A 652 54.28 18.59 -5.06
N PRO A 653 54.33 18.47 -6.40
CA PRO A 653 53.54 19.30 -7.30
C PRO A 653 52.06 18.91 -7.30
N LYS A 654 51.17 19.90 -7.18
CA LYS A 654 49.73 19.74 -7.44
C LYS A 654 49.52 19.28 -8.89
N LYS A 655 48.97 18.08 -9.09
CA LYS A 655 48.45 17.67 -10.39
C LYS A 655 47.31 18.61 -10.80
N LYS A 656 47.46 19.30 -11.94
CA LYS A 656 46.29 19.74 -12.71
C LYS A 656 45.67 18.53 -13.39
N SER A 657 44.37 18.38 -13.27
CA SER A 657 43.59 17.41 -14.03
C SER A 657 42.94 18.13 -15.22
N ASP A 658 43.68 18.25 -16.32
CA ASP A 658 43.11 18.71 -17.58
C ASP A 658 42.19 17.59 -18.11
N ALA A 659 40.89 17.76 -17.92
CA ALA A 659 39.87 16.81 -18.37
C ALA A 659 39.66 16.96 -19.88
N ASN A 660 40.32 16.10 -20.65
CA ASN A 660 40.19 16.08 -22.10
C ASN A 660 38.88 15.41 -22.53
N GLU A 661 38.12 16.04 -23.42
CA GLU A 661 36.90 15.46 -23.97
C GLU A 661 37.21 14.21 -24.80
N LEU A 662 36.42 13.14 -24.63
CA LEU A 662 36.47 11.99 -25.53
C LEU A 662 35.07 11.65 -26.05
N SER A 663 34.83 12.06 -27.29
CA SER A 663 33.65 11.70 -28.07
C SER A 663 33.58 10.18 -28.29
N THR A 664 32.50 9.54 -27.87
CA THR A 664 32.14 8.18 -28.29
C THR A 664 31.15 8.25 -29.45
N ALA A 665 31.55 7.69 -30.59
CA ALA A 665 30.63 7.22 -31.62
C ALA A 665 30.47 5.69 -31.51
N ASP A 666 29.39 5.17 -32.09
CA ASP A 666 28.88 3.79 -32.06
C ASP A 666 28.35 3.29 -30.69
#